data_AF-A0A251X8Z2-F1
#
_entry.id   AF-A0A251X8Z2-F1
#
_cell.length_a   1.000
_cell.length_b   1.000
_cell.length_c   1.000
_cell.angle_alpha   90.00
_cell.angle_beta   90.00
_cell.angle_gamma   90.00
#
_symmetry.space_group_name_H-M   'P 1'
#
loop_
_entity.id
_entity.type
_entity.pdbx_description
1 polymer ?
#
loop_
_entity_poly.entity_id
_entity_poly.type
_entity_poly.pdbx_seq_one_letter_code
_entity_poly.pdbx_strand_id
1 'polypeptide(L)'
;MPLSSEGRDDPEWQERFTNTMLNGLLASVTPMITEVVPNQIAQGQSIKITLLAPKAKFTADSQIEFNHSDIKINEKRLLSETQLEANVTVNASTPLDFYDITVITGEQRIQGYGILQVVTPSIKATISSVSPAKVPRNNEVHVQIDGENTHFNQNTTIQFGTENLKGEFTVNPHISVSYLKVLSPNSLQAILKIGEQSWLGYHNIRVTTSDEVVRSRQISLFQIVAEGSMDVPPPIIPPIIPPGDPENPLPPEPLPEPLPVSPTITIILDGQKTPQIGQTISLKLALEHAQFDEQSKIYFTPDQDIQIVSKKHVNDHLIELTLAIGETATVGNYTITVETQGKTVVLKDGFTVTAAGTPSEPGIDPPSEEPPVKEEPVTPVIPEPPTPILPDDPPPITPPPPPPENHSLSIIIDGQGSVSLTDIAGINNCAQELCQFDYPENTAITLLPQSGSDSEFKQFSDNCLQGQVLLQQDTVCRVTFKAIEKSQELPICPETGLIRTSCQANNQPIYDITIEKGVTVSRAILNGFIDNKGWIIHSKIAEMTEVNQGYLSGTITNLGTIRDSYFVGLYLFGGELAGTVINNSKLPSSAFIDVKLAANAVIKGGRLSGYVIGKKNQPARLESLLISNNAYLENVIITKSVKLGDNVTIGEGVLFEPDVVIEKSVVFANEVMPLNYANIDSLPKNTELSPLVNETFTFPCALDRQLNYQQVDLNRRLITTAPTLLESLNQISELKQNHWQLQQENDGSIYFNDGSSRWLLNIYSLRVNREQSNRAFFSREHVEFITPEGLHFKARRYFAAPCTLQQIVTEAEVATELNFNDSGLIQIDLTNGTWLQAQVDWTIKPAPKGQNEGLYVTYSPYVSGLPVAHLIYPDQDNKLWMQLLSPTLADSSLFYAQIGQAITMDELGFIRFSFNGQLYQGVLDYSIKSSRPISQLRIDTINDVNLDGKADFLIYYPNGMQQVLFGR
;
A
#
# COMPACT_ATOMS: atom_id res chain seq x y z
N MET A 1 11.90 -18.68 1.72
CA MET A 1 12.02 -20.03 2.34
C MET A 1 10.97 -20.97 1.74
N PRO A 2 11.18 -22.30 1.70
CA PRO A 2 10.19 -23.25 1.22
C PRO A 2 9.33 -23.89 2.35
N LEU A 3 8.01 -23.74 2.23
CA LEU A 3 6.98 -24.78 2.47
C LEU A 3 6.59 -25.22 3.91
N SER A 4 5.39 -24.83 4.35
CA SER A 4 4.32 -25.77 4.80
C SER A 4 2.97 -25.02 4.89
N SER A 5 1.84 -25.74 4.84
CA SER A 5 0.49 -25.15 5.01
C SER A 5 -0.02 -25.17 6.46
N GLU A 6 0.73 -25.75 7.39
CA GLU A 6 0.29 -25.97 8.79
C GLU A 6 0.66 -24.82 9.74
N GLY A 7 1.42 -23.82 9.27
CA GLY A 7 1.88 -22.67 10.08
C GLY A 7 1.23 -21.32 9.73
N ARG A 8 0.12 -21.27 8.97
CA ARG A 8 -0.50 -19.99 8.55
C ARG A 8 -1.15 -19.23 9.71
N ASP A 9 -1.72 -19.98 10.64
CA ASP A 9 -2.42 -19.48 11.83
C ASP A 9 -1.50 -19.48 13.07
N ASP A 10 -0.19 -19.72 12.90
CA ASP A 10 0.84 -19.62 13.93
C ASP A 10 1.36 -18.17 13.96
N PRO A 11 1.10 -17.38 15.02
CA PRO A 11 1.57 -16.00 15.10
C PRO A 11 3.10 -15.90 15.02
N GLU A 12 3.82 -16.87 15.60
CA GLU A 12 5.28 -16.88 15.53
C GLU A 12 5.80 -17.05 14.09
N TRP A 13 5.02 -17.69 13.21
CA TRP A 13 5.39 -17.86 11.81
C TRP A 13 5.28 -16.54 11.04
N GLN A 14 4.20 -15.79 11.28
CA GLN A 14 3.99 -14.48 10.69
C GLN A 14 5.10 -13.51 11.13
N GLU A 15 5.45 -13.54 12.41
CA GLU A 15 6.51 -12.69 12.97
C GLU A 15 7.92 -13.07 12.47
N ARG A 16 8.28 -14.36 12.43
CA ARG A 16 9.51 -14.85 11.75
C ARG A 16 9.62 -14.31 10.32
N PHE A 17 8.52 -14.31 9.59
CA PHE A 17 8.45 -13.87 8.20
C PHE A 17 8.64 -12.35 8.08
N THR A 18 7.90 -11.56 8.85
CA THR A 18 8.03 -10.09 8.91
C THR A 18 9.46 -9.67 9.27
N ASN A 19 10.06 -10.29 10.29
CA ASN A 19 11.45 -10.00 10.70
C ASN A 19 12.47 -10.35 9.60
N THR A 20 12.31 -11.50 8.92
CA THR A 20 13.17 -11.85 7.78
C THR A 20 13.04 -10.83 6.64
N MET A 21 11.82 -10.42 6.31
CA MET A 21 11.52 -9.47 5.24
C MET A 21 12.05 -8.07 5.56
N LEU A 22 11.83 -7.58 6.78
CA LEU A 22 12.29 -6.29 7.27
C LEU A 22 13.81 -6.17 7.17
N ASN A 23 14.54 -7.18 7.68
CA ASN A 23 16.01 -7.20 7.62
C ASN A 23 16.53 -7.29 6.18
N GLY A 24 15.88 -8.08 5.31
CA GLY A 24 16.23 -8.18 3.89
C GLY A 24 16.02 -6.86 3.13
N LEU A 25 14.91 -6.17 3.37
CA LEU A 25 14.61 -4.87 2.77
C LEU A 25 15.57 -3.79 3.27
N LEU A 26 15.78 -3.67 4.59
CA LEU A 26 16.68 -2.67 5.17
C LEU A 26 18.15 -2.89 4.79
N ALA A 27 18.57 -4.13 4.54
CA ALA A 27 19.92 -4.43 4.04
C ALA A 27 20.22 -3.85 2.65
N SER A 28 19.19 -3.45 1.89
CA SER A 28 19.41 -2.68 0.65
C SER A 28 19.97 -1.28 0.94
N VAL A 29 19.59 -0.63 2.05
CA VAL A 29 19.89 0.78 2.31
C VAL A 29 20.95 1.03 3.39
N THR A 30 21.12 0.10 4.33
CA THR A 30 22.07 0.19 5.46
C THR A 30 22.69 -1.17 5.79
N PRO A 31 23.87 -1.26 6.43
CA PRO A 31 24.39 -2.51 6.97
C PRO A 31 23.41 -3.10 7.99
N MET A 32 22.78 -4.22 7.62
CA MET A 32 21.88 -5.02 8.46
C MET A 32 22.39 -6.45 8.57
N ILE A 33 22.06 -7.11 9.67
CA ILE A 33 22.13 -8.57 9.78
C ILE A 33 20.93 -9.11 8.99
N THR A 34 21.18 -9.79 7.87
CA THR A 34 20.13 -10.37 7.00
C THR A 34 19.79 -11.80 7.34
N GLU A 35 20.70 -12.50 8.01
CA GLU A 35 20.60 -13.93 8.30
C GLU A 35 21.27 -14.21 9.64
N VAL A 36 20.66 -15.08 10.43
CA VAL A 36 21.26 -15.71 11.61
C VAL A 36 21.04 -17.21 11.45
N VAL A 37 22.09 -18.02 11.57
CA VAL A 37 21.96 -19.48 11.43
C VAL A 37 22.69 -20.20 12.58
N PRO A 38 21.99 -20.99 13.41
CA PRO A 38 20.53 -21.11 13.50
C PRO A 38 19.82 -19.82 13.96
N ASN A 39 18.61 -19.55 13.46
CA ASN A 39 17.76 -18.42 13.89
C ASN A 39 16.81 -18.76 15.05
N GLN A 40 16.78 -20.01 15.51
CA GLN A 40 16.02 -20.43 16.69
C GLN A 40 16.96 -21.05 17.73
N ILE A 41 16.79 -20.66 19.00
CA ILE A 41 17.53 -21.21 20.15
C ILE A 41 16.54 -21.55 21.26
N ALA A 42 16.70 -22.69 21.92
CA ALA A 42 15.85 -23.06 23.05
C ALA A 42 16.24 -22.31 24.36
N GLN A 43 15.25 -22.08 25.22
CA GLN A 43 15.48 -21.70 26.62
C GLN A 43 16.49 -22.66 27.29
N GLY A 44 17.51 -22.10 27.96
CA GLY A 44 18.56 -22.89 28.63
C GLY A 44 19.64 -23.46 27.71
N GLN A 45 19.59 -23.21 26.40
CA GLN A 45 20.56 -23.74 25.43
C GLN A 45 21.77 -22.81 25.26
N SER A 46 22.95 -23.42 25.06
CA SER A 46 24.15 -22.75 24.53
C SER A 46 24.46 -23.28 23.14
N ILE A 47 24.60 -22.41 22.14
CA ILE A 47 24.72 -22.80 20.72
C ILE A 47 25.52 -21.76 19.93
N LYS A 48 26.18 -22.19 18.85
CA LYS A 48 26.88 -21.29 17.92
C LYS A 48 25.92 -20.78 16.86
N ILE A 49 25.80 -19.47 16.73
CA ILE A 49 25.11 -18.79 15.63
C ILE A 49 26.12 -18.11 14.70
N THR A 50 25.82 -18.09 13.40
CA THR A 50 26.52 -17.29 12.40
C THR A 50 25.63 -16.13 11.99
N LEU A 51 26.11 -14.90 12.19
CA LEU A 51 25.49 -13.66 11.73
C LEU A 51 26.02 -13.34 10.33
N LEU A 52 25.13 -13.11 9.36
CA LEU A 52 25.47 -12.59 8.03
C LEU A 52 24.96 -11.16 7.88
N ALA A 53 25.86 -10.24 7.52
CA ALA A 53 25.51 -8.86 7.20
C ALA A 53 26.26 -8.44 5.92
N PRO A 54 25.65 -8.55 4.72
CA PRO A 54 26.35 -8.43 3.44
C PRO A 54 27.04 -7.07 3.21
N LYS A 55 26.53 -6.00 3.81
CA LYS A 55 27.09 -4.63 3.72
C LYS A 55 27.89 -4.20 4.97
N ALA A 56 28.15 -5.12 5.90
CA ALA A 56 28.92 -4.85 7.11
C ALA A 56 30.43 -4.78 6.85
N LYS A 57 31.14 -4.23 7.84
CA LYS A 57 32.61 -4.30 7.98
C LYS A 57 32.97 -4.73 9.39
N PHE A 58 32.72 -6.00 9.68
CA PHE A 58 33.07 -6.61 10.96
C PHE A 58 34.59 -6.71 11.12
N THR A 59 35.03 -6.60 12.37
CA THR A 59 36.42 -6.72 12.81
C THR A 59 36.46 -7.62 14.06
N ALA A 60 37.65 -7.97 14.54
CA ALA A 60 37.78 -8.71 15.80
C ALA A 60 37.20 -7.93 17.01
N ASP A 61 37.15 -6.60 16.93
CA ASP A 61 36.65 -5.73 17.99
C ASP A 61 35.12 -5.61 17.99
N SER A 62 34.42 -5.96 16.90
CA SER A 62 32.97 -5.80 16.77
C SER A 62 32.21 -6.41 17.96
N GLN A 63 31.38 -5.62 18.64
CA GLN A 63 30.64 -6.03 19.82
C GLN A 63 29.23 -6.44 19.42
N ILE A 64 28.73 -7.56 19.94
CA ILE A 64 27.37 -8.04 19.69
C ILE A 64 26.56 -7.72 20.96
N GLU A 65 25.36 -7.16 20.78
CA GLU A 65 24.38 -6.81 21.81
C GLU A 65 23.04 -7.48 21.46
N PHE A 66 22.35 -8.02 22.47
CA PHE A 66 20.95 -8.45 22.35
C PHE A 66 20.05 -7.43 23.04
N ASN A 67 18.81 -7.26 22.57
CA ASN A 67 17.82 -6.40 23.24
C ASN A 67 17.31 -6.96 24.59
N HIS A 68 17.82 -8.12 25.06
CA HIS A 68 17.47 -8.74 26.33
C HIS A 68 18.67 -9.36 27.06
N SER A 69 18.81 -9.08 28.36
CA SER A 69 20.03 -9.39 29.16
C SER A 69 20.22 -10.85 29.55
N ASP A 70 19.18 -11.68 29.42
CA ASP A 70 19.28 -13.14 29.61
C ASP A 70 19.90 -13.89 28.41
N ILE A 71 20.09 -13.22 27.27
CA ILE A 71 20.79 -13.76 26.10
C ILE A 71 22.25 -13.30 26.16
N LYS A 72 23.17 -14.23 26.42
CA LYS A 72 24.58 -13.94 26.76
C LYS A 72 25.53 -14.49 25.72
N ILE A 73 26.57 -13.73 25.41
CA ILE A 73 27.64 -14.16 24.49
C ILE A 73 28.77 -14.76 25.32
N ASN A 74 29.07 -16.03 25.08
CA ASN A 74 30.18 -16.75 25.70
C ASN A 74 31.51 -16.47 24.97
N GLU A 75 31.45 -16.43 23.64
CA GLU A 75 32.61 -16.29 22.75
C GLU A 75 32.16 -15.67 21.41
N LYS A 76 33.04 -14.92 20.74
CA LYS A 76 32.84 -14.40 19.39
C LYS A 76 34.05 -14.68 18.51
N ARG A 77 33.84 -14.91 17.22
CA ARG A 77 34.88 -15.18 16.22
C ARG A 77 34.55 -14.46 14.91
N LEU A 78 35.48 -13.63 14.42
CA LEU A 78 35.39 -13.07 13.08
C LEU A 78 35.61 -14.19 12.04
N LEU A 79 34.69 -14.32 11.08
CA LEU A 79 34.84 -15.21 9.93
C LEU A 79 35.28 -14.43 8.70
N SER A 80 34.63 -13.29 8.43
CA SER A 80 34.98 -12.34 7.35
C SER A 80 34.43 -10.94 7.70
N GLU A 81 34.70 -9.93 6.85
CA GLU A 81 34.11 -8.59 7.04
C GLU A 81 32.56 -8.59 7.04
N THR A 82 31.91 -9.63 6.50
CA THR A 82 30.45 -9.76 6.42
C THR A 82 29.87 -10.86 7.32
N GLN A 83 30.71 -11.62 8.03
CA GLN A 83 30.28 -12.74 8.88
C GLN A 83 30.96 -12.78 10.26
N LEU A 84 30.13 -12.90 11.31
CA LEU A 84 30.56 -13.15 12.69
C LEU A 84 29.95 -14.47 13.19
N GLU A 85 30.74 -15.30 13.86
CA GLU A 85 30.23 -16.42 14.65
C GLU A 85 30.20 -16.03 16.13
N ALA A 86 29.12 -16.37 16.83
CA ALA A 86 28.97 -16.16 18.27
C ALA A 86 28.47 -17.43 18.96
N ASN A 87 29.08 -17.79 20.09
CA ASN A 87 28.55 -18.81 20.99
C ASN A 87 27.63 -18.10 21.99
N VAL A 88 26.34 -18.41 21.95
CA VAL A 88 25.28 -17.70 22.67
C VAL A 88 24.57 -18.65 23.63
N THR A 89 24.37 -18.21 24.88
CA THR A 89 23.56 -18.90 25.90
C THR A 89 22.27 -18.13 26.13
N VAL A 90 21.13 -18.81 26.03
CA VAL A 90 19.81 -18.29 26.42
C VAL A 90 19.45 -18.83 27.80
N ASN A 91 19.05 -17.96 28.74
CA ASN A 91 18.63 -18.39 30.08
C ASN A 91 17.35 -19.25 30.02
N ALA A 92 17.15 -20.16 30.96
CA ALA A 92 15.94 -20.97 31.07
C ALA A 92 14.67 -20.15 31.39
N SER A 93 14.85 -18.93 31.93
CA SER A 93 13.77 -17.96 32.21
C SER A 93 13.52 -16.94 31.09
N THR A 94 14.31 -16.95 30.01
CA THR A 94 14.14 -15.99 28.91
C THR A 94 12.73 -16.16 28.31
N PRO A 95 11.94 -15.09 28.12
CA PRO A 95 10.64 -15.19 27.45
C PRO A 95 10.73 -15.89 26.08
N LEU A 96 9.61 -16.45 25.63
CA LEU A 96 9.47 -16.99 24.28
C LEU A 96 9.09 -15.82 23.38
N ASP A 97 10.04 -15.36 22.56
CA ASP A 97 9.91 -14.10 21.83
C ASP A 97 10.94 -14.00 20.69
N PHE A 98 10.84 -12.92 19.92
CA PHE A 98 11.82 -12.49 18.93
C PHE A 98 12.73 -11.41 19.50
N TYR A 99 14.02 -11.62 19.30
CA TYR A 99 15.09 -10.81 19.89
C TYR A 99 15.91 -10.14 18.79
N ASP A 100 16.13 -8.84 18.97
CA ASP A 100 17.02 -8.06 18.11
C ASP A 100 18.46 -8.40 18.42
N ILE A 101 19.27 -8.44 17.36
CA ILE A 101 20.72 -8.44 17.47
C ILE A 101 21.25 -7.11 16.95
N THR A 102 22.11 -6.45 17.71
CA THR A 102 22.89 -5.31 17.22
C THR A 102 24.38 -5.65 17.25
N VAL A 103 25.09 -5.37 16.17
CA VAL A 103 26.56 -5.39 16.16
C VAL A 103 27.10 -3.97 16.06
N ILE A 104 27.94 -3.57 17.01
CA ILE A 104 28.70 -2.33 16.97
C ILE A 104 30.06 -2.60 16.35
N THR A 105 30.40 -1.94 15.25
CA THR A 105 31.74 -2.00 14.63
C THR A 105 32.25 -0.60 14.30
N GLY A 106 33.28 -0.15 15.02
CA GLY A 106 33.70 1.26 15.01
C GLY A 106 32.55 2.18 15.43
N GLU A 107 32.16 3.11 14.55
CA GLU A 107 31.01 4.01 14.75
C GLU A 107 29.69 3.44 14.18
N GLN A 108 29.71 2.29 13.49
CA GLN A 108 28.53 1.69 12.87
C GLN A 108 27.76 0.81 13.85
N ARG A 109 26.43 0.97 13.90
CA ARG A 109 25.49 0.02 14.51
C ARG A 109 24.77 -0.74 13.39
N ILE A 110 24.90 -2.06 13.41
CA ILE A 110 24.38 -2.99 12.40
C ILE A 110 23.27 -3.78 13.08
N GLN A 111 22.01 -3.55 12.72
CA GLN A 111 20.87 -4.18 13.41
C GLN A 111 20.33 -5.40 12.64
N GLY A 112 19.70 -6.30 13.37
CA GLY A 112 18.86 -7.38 12.85
C GLY A 112 17.63 -7.47 13.75
N TYR A 113 16.49 -6.98 13.28
CA TYR A 113 15.25 -6.89 14.05
C TYR A 113 14.55 -8.24 14.18
N GLY A 114 14.21 -8.65 15.39
CA GLY A 114 13.54 -9.92 15.69
C GLY A 114 14.13 -11.15 15.00
N ILE A 115 15.44 -11.12 14.72
CA ILE A 115 16.11 -12.06 13.81
C ILE A 115 16.51 -13.37 14.51
N LEU A 116 16.47 -13.37 15.85
CA LEU A 116 16.68 -14.54 16.69
C LEU A 116 15.40 -14.84 17.46
N GLN A 117 14.90 -16.07 17.38
CA GLN A 117 13.77 -16.52 18.18
C GLN A 117 14.22 -17.37 19.37
N VAL A 118 13.68 -17.10 20.56
CA VAL A 118 13.75 -18.02 21.70
C VAL A 118 12.51 -18.91 21.71
N VAL A 119 12.73 -20.22 21.73
CA VAL A 119 11.68 -21.26 21.66
C VAL A 119 11.75 -22.19 22.87
N THR A 120 10.70 -22.97 23.10
CA THR A 120 10.71 -24.03 24.12
C THR A 120 11.72 -25.14 23.76
N PRO A 121 12.39 -25.80 24.72
CA PRO A 121 13.26 -26.95 24.44
C PRO A 121 12.53 -28.06 23.67
N SER A 122 13.22 -28.71 22.72
CA SER A 122 12.60 -29.81 21.97
C SER A 122 12.37 -31.01 22.89
N ILE A 123 11.20 -31.66 22.79
CA ILE A 123 10.93 -32.97 23.42
C ILE A 123 11.23 -34.16 22.49
N LYS A 124 11.72 -33.88 21.28
CA LYS A 124 12.10 -34.87 20.25
C LYS A 124 13.59 -34.75 19.92
N ALA A 125 14.16 -35.84 19.41
CA ALA A 125 15.49 -35.83 18.80
C ALA A 125 15.49 -34.87 17.58
N THR A 126 16.31 -33.82 17.59
CA THR A 126 16.46 -32.84 16.50
C THR A 126 17.91 -32.40 16.31
N ILE A 127 18.27 -31.96 15.09
CA ILE A 127 19.54 -31.26 14.85
C ILE A 127 19.33 -29.77 15.15
N SER A 128 20.14 -29.20 16.04
CA SER A 128 20.00 -27.82 16.51
C SER A 128 20.92 -26.85 15.77
N SER A 129 22.17 -27.23 15.49
CA SER A 129 23.13 -26.40 14.73
C SER A 129 24.02 -27.19 13.79
N VAL A 130 24.58 -26.46 12.83
CA VAL A 130 25.69 -26.86 11.97
C VAL A 130 26.69 -25.70 11.95
N SER A 131 27.97 -25.95 12.24
CA SER A 131 29.02 -24.92 12.23
C SER A 131 30.21 -25.40 11.38
N PRO A 132 30.61 -24.67 10.32
CA PRO A 132 29.93 -23.49 9.77
C PRO A 132 28.61 -23.88 9.08
N ALA A 133 27.61 -23.01 9.19
CA ALA A 133 26.32 -23.19 8.53
C ALA A 133 26.35 -22.92 7.02
N LYS A 134 27.42 -22.32 6.50
CA LYS A 134 27.58 -21.88 5.11
C LYS A 134 28.88 -22.41 4.55
N VAL A 135 28.84 -23.05 3.37
CA VAL A 135 30.02 -23.69 2.73
C VAL A 135 30.07 -23.42 1.23
N PRO A 136 31.25 -23.33 0.59
CA PRO A 136 31.33 -23.13 -0.86
C PRO A 136 31.21 -24.46 -1.62
N ARG A 137 30.75 -24.38 -2.88
CA ARG A 137 30.93 -25.45 -3.88
C ARG A 137 32.40 -25.77 -4.10
N ASN A 138 32.66 -26.96 -4.63
CA ASN A 138 33.99 -27.43 -5.05
C ASN A 138 35.06 -27.40 -3.94
N ASN A 139 34.63 -27.61 -2.69
CA ASN A 139 35.47 -27.52 -1.50
C ASN A 139 35.33 -28.74 -0.59
N GLU A 140 36.36 -28.98 0.22
CA GLU A 140 36.32 -29.92 1.35
C GLU A 140 36.23 -29.10 2.64
N VAL A 141 35.21 -29.38 3.46
CA VAL A 141 34.83 -28.53 4.60
C VAL A 141 34.61 -29.37 5.85
N HIS A 142 35.14 -28.88 6.97
CA HIS A 142 34.92 -29.46 8.30
C HIS A 142 33.66 -28.84 8.89
N VAL A 143 32.68 -29.66 9.26
CA VAL A 143 31.48 -29.23 9.98
C VAL A 143 31.38 -29.92 11.33
N GLN A 144 30.87 -29.22 12.33
CA GLN A 144 30.30 -29.80 13.54
C GLN A 144 28.78 -29.75 13.42
N ILE A 145 28.11 -30.84 13.81
CA ILE A 145 26.65 -30.95 13.87
C ILE A 145 26.29 -31.26 15.31
N ASP A 146 25.49 -30.39 15.91
CA ASP A 146 25.00 -30.57 17.28
C ASP A 146 23.50 -30.87 17.25
N GLY A 147 23.05 -31.67 18.21
CA GLY A 147 21.68 -32.15 18.34
C GLY A 147 21.11 -31.96 19.74
N GLU A 148 19.79 -32.01 19.83
CA GLU A 148 19.04 -32.08 21.09
C GLU A 148 18.35 -33.44 21.18
N ASN A 149 18.50 -34.12 22.33
CA ASN A 149 17.93 -35.44 22.60
C ASN A 149 18.31 -36.52 21.58
N THR A 150 19.51 -36.46 21.00
CA THR A 150 19.98 -37.42 20.00
C THR A 150 20.88 -38.49 20.62
N HIS A 151 21.07 -39.62 19.92
CA HIS A 151 21.88 -40.74 20.41
C HIS A 151 23.03 -41.09 19.47
N PHE A 152 23.75 -40.08 18.95
CA PHE A 152 24.85 -40.26 17.99
C PHE A 152 25.89 -41.26 18.50
N ASN A 153 26.33 -42.15 17.61
CA ASN A 153 27.33 -43.17 17.89
C ASN A 153 28.10 -43.57 16.61
N GLN A 154 28.96 -44.59 16.68
CA GLN A 154 29.83 -44.98 15.57
C GLN A 154 29.07 -45.45 14.30
N ASN A 155 27.79 -45.79 14.40
CA ASN A 155 26.94 -46.16 13.26
C ASN A 155 26.14 -44.97 12.69
N THR A 156 26.36 -43.75 13.19
CA THR A 156 25.67 -42.55 12.70
C THR A 156 26.05 -42.24 11.24
N THR A 157 25.05 -41.96 10.42
CA THR A 157 25.20 -41.51 9.03
C THR A 157 24.53 -40.16 8.83
N ILE A 158 25.06 -39.35 7.91
CA ILE A 158 24.56 -38.00 7.63
C ILE A 158 24.20 -37.90 6.15
N GLN A 159 23.03 -37.34 5.84
CA GLN A 159 22.59 -37.02 4.50
C GLN A 159 22.18 -35.56 4.43
N PHE A 160 22.58 -34.89 3.34
CA PHE A 160 22.20 -33.54 3.01
C PHE A 160 21.30 -33.57 1.77
N GLY A 161 20.25 -32.77 1.74
CA GLY A 161 19.26 -32.84 0.67
C GLY A 161 18.22 -31.74 0.74
N THR A 162 17.19 -31.85 -0.09
CA THR A 162 16.02 -30.95 -0.09
C THR A 162 14.78 -31.75 0.25
N GLU A 163 13.87 -31.17 1.03
CA GLU A 163 12.60 -31.79 1.39
C GLU A 163 11.47 -31.10 0.64
N ASN A 164 10.59 -31.88 0.01
CA ASN A 164 9.48 -31.31 -0.75
C ASN A 164 8.23 -31.08 0.14
N LEU A 165 7.18 -30.54 -0.48
CA LEU A 165 5.88 -30.21 0.15
C LEU A 165 5.21 -31.35 0.93
N LYS A 166 5.64 -32.60 0.75
CA LYS A 166 5.07 -33.80 1.35
C LYS A 166 5.98 -34.43 2.42
N GLY A 167 7.08 -33.78 2.79
CA GLY A 167 8.09 -34.37 3.68
C GLY A 167 8.97 -35.44 3.03
N GLU A 168 9.00 -35.49 1.69
CA GLU A 168 9.86 -36.41 0.93
C GLU A 168 11.25 -35.79 0.78
N PHE A 169 12.25 -36.41 1.40
CA PHE A 169 13.64 -35.95 1.41
C PHE A 169 14.41 -36.51 0.20
N THR A 170 14.92 -35.61 -0.63
CA THR A 170 15.72 -35.91 -1.82
C THR A 170 17.18 -35.60 -1.51
N VAL A 171 18.02 -36.63 -1.42
CA VAL A 171 19.47 -36.50 -1.15
C VAL A 171 20.15 -35.74 -2.28
N ASN A 172 21.02 -34.77 -1.96
CA ASN A 172 21.90 -34.12 -2.93
C ASN A 172 23.06 -35.07 -3.25
N PRO A 173 23.15 -35.64 -4.47
CA PRO A 173 24.10 -36.70 -4.81
C PRO A 173 25.54 -36.21 -4.96
N HIS A 174 25.79 -34.90 -4.86
CA HIS A 174 27.10 -34.28 -5.03
C HIS A 174 27.77 -33.91 -3.70
N ILE A 175 27.13 -34.18 -2.57
CA ILE A 175 27.70 -34.05 -1.22
C ILE A 175 28.07 -35.45 -0.71
N SER A 176 29.32 -35.65 -0.30
CA SER A 176 29.74 -36.88 0.37
C SER A 176 30.45 -36.62 1.69
N VAL A 177 30.17 -37.46 2.68
CA VAL A 177 30.86 -37.46 3.98
C VAL A 177 32.12 -38.32 3.85
N SER A 178 33.30 -37.72 3.93
CA SER A 178 34.59 -38.42 3.82
C SER A 178 35.13 -38.90 5.16
N TYR A 179 34.72 -38.24 6.25
CA TYR A 179 35.08 -38.59 7.63
C TYR A 179 33.95 -38.22 8.58
N LEU A 180 33.77 -39.00 9.66
CA LEU A 180 32.82 -38.74 10.73
C LEU A 180 33.43 -39.14 12.08
N LYS A 181 33.29 -38.27 13.08
CA LYS A 181 33.71 -38.49 14.47
C LYS A 181 32.61 -38.01 15.41
N VAL A 182 32.01 -38.92 16.16
CA VAL A 182 31.11 -38.56 17.25
C VAL A 182 31.93 -37.99 18.43
N LEU A 183 31.51 -36.85 18.94
CA LEU A 183 32.10 -36.19 20.12
C LEU A 183 31.31 -36.53 21.40
N SER A 184 29.98 -36.58 21.29
CA SER A 184 29.04 -36.95 22.35
C SER A 184 27.74 -37.47 21.71
N PRO A 185 26.78 -38.02 22.47
CA PRO A 185 25.45 -38.39 21.92
C PRO A 185 24.72 -37.24 21.21
N ASN A 186 25.06 -35.99 21.56
CA ASN A 186 24.48 -34.75 21.04
C ASN A 186 25.42 -33.95 20.12
N SER A 187 26.60 -34.46 19.76
CA SER A 187 27.54 -33.71 18.91
C SER A 187 28.45 -34.62 18.09
N LEU A 188 28.63 -34.29 16.82
CA LEU A 188 29.56 -34.97 15.93
C LEU A 188 30.31 -33.97 15.03
N GLN A 189 31.46 -34.38 14.52
CA GLN A 189 32.22 -33.69 13.48
C GLN A 189 32.21 -34.54 12.21
N ALA A 190 32.11 -33.88 11.06
CA ALA A 190 32.20 -34.51 9.75
C ALA A 190 33.08 -33.69 8.81
N ILE A 191 33.76 -34.37 7.88
CA ILE A 191 34.38 -33.73 6.71
C ILE A 191 33.46 -33.99 5.53
N LEU A 192 33.02 -32.93 4.87
CA LEU A 192 32.14 -32.98 3.71
C LEU A 192 32.94 -32.59 2.47
N LYS A 193 32.79 -33.36 1.40
CA LYS A 193 33.25 -32.99 0.07
C LYS A 193 32.08 -32.50 -0.75
N ILE A 194 32.11 -31.23 -1.13
CA ILE A 194 31.06 -30.55 -1.89
C ILE A 194 31.45 -30.51 -3.36
N GLY A 195 30.80 -31.31 -4.21
CA GLY A 195 31.07 -31.32 -5.65
C GLY A 195 30.65 -30.03 -6.37
N GLU A 196 31.29 -29.72 -7.48
CA GLU A 196 31.00 -28.56 -8.35
C GLU A 196 29.51 -28.41 -8.74
N GLN A 197 28.83 -29.55 -8.94
CA GLN A 197 27.42 -29.63 -9.33
C GLN A 197 26.43 -29.65 -8.14
N SER A 198 26.91 -29.57 -6.89
CA SER A 198 26.07 -29.58 -5.68
C SER A 198 25.07 -28.45 -5.70
N TRP A 199 23.78 -28.72 -5.52
CA TRP A 199 22.73 -27.71 -5.58
C TRP A 199 23.07 -26.49 -4.71
N LEU A 200 22.83 -25.26 -5.21
CA LEU A 200 23.03 -24.05 -4.42
C LEU A 200 21.85 -23.84 -3.47
N GLY A 201 22.08 -23.06 -2.42
CA GLY A 201 21.09 -22.71 -1.42
C GLY A 201 21.05 -23.70 -0.26
N TYR A 202 19.91 -23.74 0.42
CA TYR A 202 19.75 -24.45 1.67
C TYR A 202 19.52 -25.95 1.51
N HIS A 203 20.08 -26.72 2.43
CA HIS A 203 19.90 -28.16 2.54
C HIS A 203 19.36 -28.52 3.93
N ASN A 204 18.36 -29.38 3.95
CA ASN A 204 17.93 -30.06 5.16
C ASN A 204 18.93 -31.18 5.48
N ILE A 205 19.11 -31.45 6.77
CA ILE A 205 19.96 -32.53 7.25
C ILE A 205 19.10 -33.65 7.81
N ARG A 206 19.45 -34.86 7.41
CA ARG A 206 18.96 -36.10 8.00
C ARG A 206 20.16 -36.82 8.61
N VAL A 207 20.12 -37.02 9.92
CA VAL A 207 21.10 -37.86 10.63
C VAL A 207 20.39 -39.15 11.05
N THR A 208 20.96 -40.30 10.70
CA THR A 208 20.38 -41.61 11.03
C THR A 208 21.36 -42.38 11.90
N THR A 209 20.90 -42.81 13.07
CA THR A 209 21.69 -43.58 14.04
C THR A 209 20.91 -44.81 14.47
N SER A 210 21.29 -45.98 13.93
CA SER A 210 20.44 -47.19 14.02
C SER A 210 19.02 -46.89 13.50
N ASP A 211 17.98 -47.06 14.33
CA ASP A 211 16.59 -46.75 13.98
C ASP A 211 16.18 -45.28 14.24
N GLU A 212 17.03 -44.49 14.91
CA GLU A 212 16.78 -43.06 15.17
C GLU A 212 17.03 -42.25 13.89
N VAL A 213 15.99 -41.59 13.37
CA VAL A 213 16.10 -40.66 12.23
C VAL A 213 15.83 -39.24 12.72
N VAL A 214 16.91 -38.49 12.91
CA VAL A 214 16.91 -37.09 13.34
C VAL A 214 16.84 -36.17 12.13
N ARG A 215 16.06 -35.09 12.23
CA ARG A 215 15.98 -34.02 11.21
C ARG A 215 16.35 -32.67 11.82
N SER A 216 16.70 -31.71 10.96
CA SER A 216 16.87 -30.30 11.33
C SER A 216 15.65 -29.76 12.10
N ARG A 217 15.90 -29.12 13.25
CA ARG A 217 14.89 -28.45 14.09
C ARG A 217 14.18 -27.32 13.33
N GLN A 218 14.95 -26.60 12.52
CA GLN A 218 14.53 -25.54 11.62
C GLN A 218 14.97 -25.89 10.19
N ILE A 219 14.24 -25.41 9.19
CA ILE A 219 14.75 -25.39 7.81
C ILE A 219 16.00 -24.50 7.74
N SER A 220 16.86 -24.71 6.73
CA SER A 220 17.99 -23.82 6.41
C SER A 220 19.23 -23.88 7.32
N LEU A 221 19.41 -24.90 8.18
CA LEU A 221 20.63 -25.06 9.00
C LEU A 221 21.96 -25.18 8.23
N PHE A 222 21.93 -25.48 6.92
CA PHE A 222 23.12 -25.61 6.08
C PHE A 222 22.89 -25.03 4.69
N GLN A 223 23.83 -24.22 4.19
CA GLN A 223 23.75 -23.52 2.91
C GLN A 223 25.00 -23.76 2.06
N ILE A 224 24.80 -24.09 0.79
CA ILE A 224 25.88 -24.20 -0.20
C ILE A 224 25.86 -22.98 -1.12
N VAL A 225 26.98 -22.28 -1.21
CA VAL A 225 27.19 -21.10 -2.06
C VAL A 225 28.18 -21.36 -3.20
N ALA A 226 28.33 -20.39 -4.11
CA ALA A 226 29.26 -20.50 -5.24
C ALA A 226 30.72 -20.60 -4.76
N GLU A 227 31.59 -21.18 -5.59
CA GLU A 227 33.03 -21.18 -5.36
C GLU A 227 33.56 -19.73 -5.34
N GLY A 228 34.47 -19.41 -4.41
CA GLY A 228 35.01 -18.06 -4.24
C GLY A 228 34.12 -17.06 -3.48
N SER A 229 32.86 -17.40 -3.16
CA SER A 229 31.94 -16.50 -2.43
C SER A 229 32.14 -16.46 -0.90
N MET A 230 33.27 -16.94 -0.40
CA MET A 230 33.70 -16.81 1.00
C MET A 230 35.23 -16.79 1.11
N ASP A 231 35.76 -15.89 1.93
CA ASP A 231 37.13 -15.94 2.41
C ASP A 231 37.28 -17.12 3.40
N VAL A 232 37.63 -18.29 2.88
CA VAL A 232 37.98 -19.44 3.71
C VAL A 232 39.41 -19.24 4.21
N PRO A 233 39.66 -19.10 5.54
CA PRO A 233 41.02 -19.10 6.04
C PRO A 233 41.67 -20.45 5.71
N PRO A 234 42.95 -20.48 5.24
CA PRO A 234 43.57 -21.70 4.77
C PRO A 234 43.60 -22.76 5.89
N PRO A 235 43.44 -24.05 5.55
CA PRO A 235 43.47 -25.12 6.54
C PRO A 235 44.79 -25.07 7.31
N ILE A 236 44.70 -25.07 8.65
CA ILE A 236 45.88 -25.24 9.51
C ILE A 236 46.38 -26.66 9.28
N ILE A 237 47.39 -26.79 8.42
CA ILE A 237 48.14 -28.03 8.23
C ILE A 237 48.87 -28.30 9.55
N PRO A 238 48.52 -29.35 10.33
CA PRO A 238 49.35 -29.74 11.46
C PRO A 238 50.72 -30.17 10.91
N PRO A 239 51.84 -29.73 11.51
CA PRO A 239 53.17 -29.99 10.96
C PRO A 239 53.42 -31.50 10.83
N ILE A 240 53.79 -31.93 9.63
CA ILE A 240 54.16 -33.31 9.34
C ILE A 240 55.45 -33.64 10.10
N ILE A 241 55.35 -34.52 11.10
CA ILE A 241 56.51 -35.07 11.80
C ILE A 241 56.97 -36.34 11.05
N PRO A 242 58.20 -36.39 10.51
CA PRO A 242 58.75 -37.61 9.90
C PRO A 242 59.12 -38.65 10.98
N PRO A 243 59.12 -39.96 10.66
CA PRO A 243 59.33 -41.03 11.64
C PRO A 243 60.79 -41.11 12.12
N GLY A 244 60.96 -41.42 13.42
CA GLY A 244 62.19 -41.22 14.19
C GLY A 244 63.29 -42.27 14.10
N ASP A 245 64.31 -42.09 14.96
CA ASP A 245 65.09 -43.14 15.63
C ASP A 245 65.84 -42.51 16.86
N PRO A 246 66.42 -43.28 17.83
CA PRO A 246 66.02 -43.07 19.23
C PRO A 246 67.15 -43.15 20.28
N GLU A 247 67.44 -42.06 21.00
CA GLU A 247 68.24 -42.11 22.24
C GLU A 247 67.52 -41.43 23.42
N ASN A 248 66.74 -42.26 24.13
CA ASN A 248 66.40 -42.15 25.56
C ASN A 248 67.73 -42.11 26.38
N PRO A 249 67.85 -41.63 27.65
CA PRO A 249 66.83 -41.58 28.73
C PRO A 249 66.81 -40.25 29.56
N LEU A 250 66.04 -39.99 30.64
CA LEU A 250 65.15 -40.73 31.59
C LEU A 250 64.15 -39.69 32.23
N PRO A 251 63.32 -39.95 33.28
CA PRO A 251 61.93 -39.47 33.43
C PRO A 251 61.78 -38.60 34.73
N PRO A 252 60.67 -38.55 35.52
CA PRO A 252 59.26 -38.99 35.38
C PRO A 252 58.27 -37.82 35.69
N GLU A 253 57.04 -37.91 36.23
CA GLU A 253 56.11 -38.95 36.80
C GLU A 253 54.64 -38.58 36.39
N PRO A 254 53.54 -39.27 36.78
CA PRO A 254 52.39 -39.45 35.87
C PRO A 254 51.06 -38.76 36.27
N LEU A 255 50.20 -38.61 35.25
CA LEU A 255 48.72 -38.69 35.22
C LEU A 255 47.87 -38.20 36.41
N PRO A 256 46.85 -37.37 36.13
CA PRO A 256 45.51 -37.54 36.69
C PRO A 256 44.64 -38.42 35.78
N GLU A 257 44.01 -39.44 36.37
CA GLU A 257 42.88 -40.17 35.79
C GLU A 257 41.68 -39.21 35.53
N PRO A 258 40.69 -39.57 34.69
CA PRO A 258 39.44 -38.80 34.62
C PRO A 258 38.81 -38.73 36.02
N LEU A 259 38.55 -37.51 36.48
CA LEU A 259 37.97 -37.28 37.81
C LEU A 259 36.66 -38.08 37.95
N PRO A 260 36.49 -38.90 39.00
CA PRO A 260 35.22 -39.55 39.26
C PRO A 260 34.17 -38.47 39.52
N VAL A 261 33.03 -38.56 38.83
CA VAL A 261 31.91 -37.63 39.05
C VAL A 261 31.44 -37.80 40.50
N SER A 262 31.67 -36.77 41.32
CA SER A 262 31.19 -36.74 42.71
C SER A 262 29.67 -36.87 42.73
N PRO A 263 29.09 -37.73 43.60
CA PRO A 263 27.65 -37.78 43.76
C PRO A 263 27.11 -36.46 44.27
N THR A 264 25.91 -36.09 43.82
CA THR A 264 25.21 -34.86 44.16
C THR A 264 23.83 -35.18 44.70
N ILE A 265 23.41 -34.55 45.80
CA ILE A 265 22.01 -34.60 46.26
C ILE A 265 21.25 -33.47 45.59
N THR A 266 20.10 -33.78 45.00
CA THR A 266 19.11 -32.80 44.60
C THR A 266 17.84 -33.07 45.41
N ILE A 267 17.33 -32.09 46.17
CA ILE A 267 16.05 -32.29 46.88
C ILE A 267 14.90 -31.91 45.97
N ILE A 268 13.93 -32.82 45.85
CA ILE A 268 12.64 -32.53 45.24
C ILE A 268 11.73 -32.02 46.37
N LEU A 269 11.73 -30.71 46.59
CA LEU A 269 10.97 -30.07 47.66
C LEU A 269 9.48 -29.99 47.30
N ASP A 270 8.76 -31.05 47.66
CA ASP A 270 7.29 -31.15 47.59
C ASP A 270 6.69 -30.83 48.98
N GLY A 271 6.86 -29.57 49.42
CA GLY A 271 6.49 -29.12 50.77
C GLY A 271 7.22 -27.84 51.23
N GLN A 272 6.73 -27.21 52.29
CA GLN A 272 7.22 -25.92 52.80
C GLN A 272 8.74 -25.92 53.10
N LYS A 273 9.47 -24.98 52.47
CA LYS A 273 10.90 -24.73 52.70
C LYS A 273 11.25 -24.19 54.10
N THR A 274 10.24 -23.64 54.79
CA THR A 274 10.39 -22.89 56.04
C THR A 274 9.50 -23.47 57.16
N PRO A 275 9.75 -24.71 57.62
CA PRO A 275 8.96 -25.29 58.70
C PRO A 275 9.08 -24.47 59.99
N GLN A 276 8.00 -24.42 60.77
CA GLN A 276 8.02 -23.86 62.12
C GLN A 276 8.42 -24.90 63.17
N ILE A 277 9.00 -24.43 64.27
CA ILE A 277 9.13 -25.21 65.52
C ILE A 277 7.76 -25.77 65.92
N GLY A 278 7.69 -27.08 66.21
CA GLY A 278 6.46 -27.83 66.49
C GLY A 278 5.74 -28.42 65.27
N GLN A 279 6.20 -28.14 64.04
CA GLN A 279 5.57 -28.64 62.82
C GLN A 279 6.09 -30.03 62.40
N THR A 280 5.29 -30.80 61.67
CA THR A 280 5.72 -31.98 60.93
C THR A 280 5.65 -31.72 59.43
N ILE A 281 6.70 -32.04 58.68
CA ILE A 281 6.81 -31.82 57.22
C ILE A 281 7.21 -33.09 56.46
N SER A 282 6.91 -33.13 55.16
CA SER A 282 7.38 -34.17 54.24
C SER A 282 8.45 -33.63 53.30
N LEU A 283 9.46 -34.45 52.99
CA LEU A 283 10.68 -34.08 52.25
C LEU A 283 11.10 -35.22 51.32
N LYS A 284 11.30 -34.96 50.02
CA LYS A 284 11.78 -35.98 49.06
C LYS A 284 13.23 -35.71 48.66
N LEU A 285 14.14 -36.61 49.02
CA LEU A 285 15.58 -36.52 48.73
C LEU A 285 15.91 -37.38 47.51
N ALA A 286 16.48 -36.79 46.46
CA ALA A 286 16.99 -37.52 45.29
C ALA A 286 18.53 -37.52 45.26
N LEU A 287 19.12 -38.60 44.76
CA LEU A 287 20.56 -38.74 44.56
C LEU A 287 20.89 -38.89 43.08
N GLU A 288 21.83 -38.09 42.59
CA GLU A 288 22.44 -38.24 41.28
C GLU A 288 23.87 -38.80 41.45
N HIS A 289 24.20 -39.82 40.66
CA HIS A 289 25.50 -40.53 40.70
C HIS A 289 25.82 -41.28 42.03
N ALA A 290 24.79 -41.49 42.87
CA ALA A 290 24.75 -42.45 43.97
C ALA A 290 23.34 -43.04 44.11
N GLN A 291 23.22 -44.16 44.83
CA GLN A 291 21.95 -44.83 45.11
C GLN A 291 21.72 -44.94 46.62
N PHE A 292 20.46 -44.95 47.03
CA PHE A 292 20.03 -45.34 48.37
C PHE A 292 20.04 -46.87 48.50
N ASP A 293 20.35 -47.34 49.71
CA ASP A 293 20.33 -48.73 50.13
C ASP A 293 19.71 -48.87 51.53
N GLU A 294 19.57 -50.10 52.01
CA GLU A 294 19.03 -50.39 53.35
C GLU A 294 19.91 -49.85 54.49
N GLN A 295 21.18 -49.52 54.23
CA GLN A 295 22.14 -49.02 55.22
C GLN A 295 22.24 -47.48 55.24
N SER A 296 21.54 -46.79 54.32
CA SER A 296 21.68 -45.36 54.09
C SER A 296 21.17 -44.50 55.24
N LYS A 297 22.06 -43.67 55.80
CA LYS A 297 21.79 -42.80 56.96
C LYS A 297 21.65 -41.34 56.53
N ILE A 298 20.93 -40.58 57.34
CA ILE A 298 20.55 -39.20 57.05
C ILE A 298 20.66 -38.43 58.36
N TYR A 299 21.37 -37.30 58.31
CA TYR A 299 21.70 -36.47 59.45
C TYR A 299 21.36 -35.02 59.14
N PHE A 300 21.00 -34.27 60.19
CA PHE A 300 20.72 -32.84 60.11
C PHE A 300 21.77 -32.09 60.93
N THR A 301 22.12 -30.88 60.51
CA THR A 301 23.08 -30.03 61.24
C THR A 301 22.58 -28.58 61.20
N PRO A 302 22.16 -27.98 62.34
CA PRO A 302 22.17 -28.53 63.71
C PRO A 302 21.37 -29.84 63.87
N ASP A 303 21.78 -30.70 64.82
CA ASP A 303 21.08 -31.97 65.14
C ASP A 303 20.12 -31.79 66.35
N GLN A 304 19.80 -30.54 66.70
CA GLN A 304 18.91 -30.26 67.82
C GLN A 304 17.45 -30.42 67.41
N ASP A 305 16.85 -31.46 67.98
CA ASP A 305 15.41 -31.71 68.04
C ASP A 305 14.71 -31.94 66.68
N ILE A 306 15.43 -32.41 65.67
CA ILE A 306 14.87 -32.85 64.38
C ILE A 306 14.72 -34.37 64.39
N GLN A 307 13.49 -34.88 64.23
CA GLN A 307 13.21 -36.32 64.30
C GLN A 307 12.67 -36.86 62.98
N ILE A 308 13.28 -37.93 62.43
CA ILE A 308 12.73 -38.66 61.28
C ILE A 308 11.58 -39.54 61.77
N VAL A 309 10.34 -39.11 61.54
CA VAL A 309 9.11 -39.84 61.90
C VAL A 309 8.86 -41.01 60.95
N SER A 310 9.16 -40.85 59.66
CA SER A 310 9.09 -41.93 58.69
C SER A 310 10.12 -41.78 57.56
N LYS A 311 10.55 -42.91 56.99
CA LYS A 311 11.39 -43.00 55.78
C LYS A 311 10.79 -44.03 54.85
N LYS A 312 10.37 -43.59 53.67
CA LYS A 312 9.77 -44.41 52.60
C LYS A 312 10.71 -44.40 51.39
N HIS A 313 11.16 -45.58 50.99
CA HIS A 313 11.94 -45.74 49.77
C HIS A 313 11.00 -45.65 48.56
N VAL A 314 11.26 -44.75 47.62
CA VAL A 314 10.42 -44.57 46.42
C VAL A 314 11.04 -45.32 45.24
N ASN A 315 12.35 -45.17 45.06
CA ASN A 315 13.21 -46.00 44.21
C ASN A 315 14.67 -45.81 44.64
N ASP A 316 15.60 -46.53 44.02
CA ASP A 316 17.03 -46.56 44.37
C ASP A 316 17.73 -45.18 44.31
N HIS A 317 17.10 -44.14 43.75
CA HIS A 317 17.64 -42.78 43.68
C HIS A 317 16.73 -41.75 44.37
N LEU A 318 15.62 -42.15 45.00
CA LEU A 318 14.63 -41.25 45.61
C LEU A 318 14.01 -41.84 46.88
N ILE A 319 14.07 -41.09 47.97
CA ILE A 319 13.36 -41.39 49.23
C ILE A 319 12.47 -40.24 49.67
N GLU A 320 11.41 -40.58 50.38
CA GLU A 320 10.46 -39.66 50.99
C GLU A 320 10.55 -39.77 52.52
N LEU A 321 10.79 -38.66 53.20
CA LEU A 321 10.91 -38.54 54.64
C LEU A 321 9.73 -37.77 55.22
N THR A 322 9.33 -38.12 56.43
CA THR A 322 8.50 -37.27 57.30
C THR A 322 9.36 -36.82 58.48
N LEU A 323 9.54 -35.52 58.68
CA LEU A 323 10.31 -34.95 59.79
C LEU A 323 9.39 -34.22 60.77
N ALA A 324 9.58 -34.43 62.07
CA ALA A 324 9.03 -33.59 63.12
C ALA A 324 10.10 -32.63 63.63
N ILE A 325 9.74 -31.35 63.71
CA ILE A 325 10.58 -30.28 64.25
C ILE A 325 10.17 -30.08 65.71
N GLY A 326 11.00 -30.53 66.66
CA GLY A 326 10.72 -30.46 68.09
C GLY A 326 10.76 -29.04 68.66
N GLU A 327 10.15 -28.86 69.83
CA GLU A 327 9.97 -27.55 70.47
C GLU A 327 11.27 -26.84 70.85
N THR A 328 12.40 -27.55 70.89
CA THR A 328 13.72 -27.00 71.22
C THR A 328 14.67 -26.88 70.03
N ALA A 329 14.18 -27.10 68.81
CA ALA A 329 14.96 -26.93 67.58
C ALA A 329 15.48 -25.48 67.43
N THR A 330 16.71 -25.33 66.91
CA THR A 330 17.34 -24.02 66.70
C THR A 330 16.73 -23.32 65.48
N VAL A 331 16.44 -22.03 65.57
CA VAL A 331 15.97 -21.23 64.41
C VAL A 331 17.15 -20.95 63.48
N GLY A 332 17.01 -21.24 62.18
CA GLY A 332 18.06 -21.06 61.18
C GLY A 332 18.08 -22.16 60.13
N ASN A 333 19.14 -22.16 59.30
CA ASN A 333 19.30 -23.12 58.22
C ASN A 333 19.85 -24.46 58.70
N TYR A 334 19.30 -25.55 58.19
CA TYR A 334 19.73 -26.92 58.47
C TYR A 334 20.41 -27.52 57.23
N THR A 335 21.64 -27.98 57.43
CA THR A 335 22.39 -28.76 56.44
C THR A 335 21.95 -30.23 56.52
N ILE A 336 21.68 -30.85 55.38
CA ILE A 336 21.32 -32.28 55.28
C ILE A 336 22.55 -33.05 54.80
N THR A 337 22.91 -34.10 55.53
CA THR A 337 23.99 -35.02 55.16
C THR A 337 23.42 -36.42 54.96
N VAL A 338 23.70 -37.04 53.81
CA VAL A 338 23.33 -38.43 53.52
C VAL A 338 24.61 -39.26 53.39
N GLU A 339 24.65 -40.38 54.10
CA GLU A 339 25.69 -41.40 53.99
C GLU A 339 25.09 -42.67 53.37
N THR A 340 25.59 -43.08 52.20
CA THR A 340 25.10 -44.26 51.47
C THR A 340 26.22 -44.91 50.67
N GLN A 341 26.24 -46.25 50.58
CA GLN A 341 27.24 -47.00 49.79
C GLN A 341 28.71 -46.59 50.04
N GLY A 342 29.03 -46.16 51.27
CA GLY A 342 30.36 -45.67 51.66
C GLY A 342 30.72 -44.26 51.16
N LYS A 343 29.78 -43.53 50.54
CA LYS A 343 29.91 -42.13 50.13
C LYS A 343 29.11 -41.21 51.07
N THR A 344 29.64 -40.03 51.35
CA THR A 344 28.94 -38.97 52.09
C THR A 344 28.62 -37.82 51.13
N VAL A 345 27.38 -37.36 51.12
CA VAL A 345 26.93 -36.24 50.28
C VAL A 345 26.19 -35.23 51.14
N VAL A 346 26.46 -33.94 50.93
CA VAL A 346 26.02 -32.86 51.83
C VAL A 346 25.31 -31.78 51.03
N LEU A 347 24.06 -31.45 51.39
CA LEU A 347 23.38 -30.24 50.94
C LEU A 347 23.36 -29.22 52.08
N LYS A 348 24.14 -28.16 51.91
CA LYS A 348 24.09 -26.99 52.81
C LYS A 348 22.77 -26.25 52.64
N ASP A 349 22.25 -25.71 53.74
CA ASP A 349 21.04 -24.88 53.76
C ASP A 349 19.81 -25.57 53.13
N GLY A 350 19.64 -26.88 53.36
CA GLY A 350 18.60 -27.71 52.72
C GLY A 350 17.16 -27.34 53.10
N PHE A 351 16.94 -26.81 54.31
CA PHE A 351 15.71 -26.13 54.72
C PHE A 351 16.00 -25.16 55.88
N THR A 352 15.06 -24.28 56.20
CA THR A 352 15.21 -23.25 57.26
C THR A 352 14.12 -23.40 58.32
N VAL A 353 14.49 -23.75 59.56
CA VAL A 353 13.54 -23.75 60.68
C VAL A 353 13.27 -22.33 61.15
N THR A 354 11.99 -22.00 61.31
CA THR A 354 11.50 -20.69 61.78
C THR A 354 10.85 -20.82 63.16
N ALA A 355 10.79 -19.73 63.94
CA ALA A 355 10.19 -19.77 65.27
C ALA A 355 8.67 -20.03 65.17
N ALA A 356 8.15 -20.83 66.10
CA ALA A 356 6.71 -21.08 66.24
C ALA A 356 5.95 -19.75 66.32
N GLY A 357 5.03 -19.51 65.38
CA GLY A 357 4.27 -18.26 65.28
C GLY A 357 4.86 -17.17 64.36
N THR A 358 5.87 -17.46 63.54
CA THR A 358 6.37 -16.53 62.49
C THR A 358 5.81 -16.96 61.13
N PRO A 359 4.95 -16.18 60.43
CA PRO A 359 4.07 -16.72 59.41
C PRO A 359 4.78 -17.42 58.25
N SER A 360 4.29 -18.61 57.89
CA SER A 360 4.45 -19.10 56.52
C SER A 360 3.59 -18.23 55.61
N GLU A 361 4.08 -17.92 54.41
CA GLU A 361 3.27 -17.35 53.34
C GLU A 361 2.55 -18.51 52.61
N PRO A 362 1.21 -18.62 52.69
CA PRO A 362 0.46 -19.68 52.04
C PRO A 362 -0.38 -19.14 50.87
N GLY A 363 -0.52 -19.93 49.82
CA GLY A 363 -1.49 -19.63 48.77
C GLY A 363 -2.94 -19.84 49.24
N ILE A 364 -3.75 -18.78 49.08
CA ILE A 364 -5.11 -18.79 48.50
C ILE A 364 -6.30 -19.31 49.38
N ASP A 365 -7.08 -18.33 49.89
CA ASP A 365 -8.57 -18.23 50.04
C ASP A 365 -9.43 -19.31 50.74
N PRO A 366 -10.72 -19.04 51.12
CA PRO A 366 -11.46 -17.79 51.40
C PRO A 366 -12.24 -17.89 52.78
N PRO A 367 -13.41 -17.26 53.04
CA PRO A 367 -13.81 -15.83 53.10
C PRO A 367 -14.31 -15.36 54.51
N SER A 368 -14.76 -14.09 54.62
CA SER A 368 -15.57 -13.49 55.72
C SER A 368 -14.81 -13.20 57.04
N GLU A 369 -14.90 -12.04 57.71
CA GLU A 369 -16.05 -11.15 57.92
C GLU A 369 -15.57 -9.75 58.40
N GLU A 370 -16.30 -8.68 58.06
CA GLU A 370 -16.11 -7.28 58.52
C GLU A 370 -16.60 -7.06 59.99
N PRO A 371 -16.51 -5.86 60.62
CA PRO A 371 -15.81 -4.59 60.30
C PRO A 371 -14.86 -4.24 61.49
N PRO A 372 -14.77 -3.05 62.16
CA PRO A 372 -15.13 -1.66 61.82
C PRO A 372 -14.13 -0.51 62.19
N VAL A 373 -14.09 0.53 61.34
CA VAL A 373 -14.29 1.99 61.66
C VAL A 373 -13.44 2.60 62.82
N LYS A 374 -12.56 3.60 62.63
CA LYS A 374 -12.75 5.04 62.27
C LYS A 374 -11.33 5.72 62.18
N GLU A 375 -11.04 6.97 61.81
CA GLU A 375 -11.80 8.20 61.47
C GLU A 375 -10.93 9.18 60.61
N GLU A 376 -11.41 9.59 59.42
CA GLU A 376 -11.47 10.95 58.79
C GLU A 376 -10.39 12.07 58.99
N PRO A 377 -10.42 13.21 58.23
CA PRO A 377 -11.36 13.66 57.17
C PRO A 377 -10.73 14.24 55.86
N VAL A 378 -11.42 14.10 54.72
CA VAL A 378 -11.53 15.14 53.65
C VAL A 378 -12.94 15.08 53.04
N THR A 379 -13.50 16.25 52.66
CA THR A 379 -14.91 16.48 52.29
C THR A 379 -15.32 16.06 50.86
N PRO A 380 -16.64 15.94 50.56
CA PRO A 380 -17.16 15.05 49.52
C PRO A 380 -17.54 15.70 48.17
N VAL A 381 -17.59 14.88 47.13
CA VAL A 381 -18.40 15.09 45.90
C VAL A 381 -19.23 13.82 45.65
N ILE A 382 -20.48 14.00 45.22
CA ILE A 382 -21.54 12.98 45.19
C ILE A 382 -21.53 12.21 43.86
N PRO A 383 -21.59 10.85 43.85
CA PRO A 383 -21.96 10.08 42.67
C PRO A 383 -23.48 9.85 42.60
N GLU A 384 -24.05 9.91 41.38
CA GLU A 384 -25.47 9.67 41.12
C GLU A 384 -25.85 8.17 41.14
N PRO A 385 -27.11 7.81 41.44
CA PRO A 385 -27.57 6.41 41.50
C PRO A 385 -27.78 5.79 40.10
N PRO A 386 -27.66 4.46 39.95
CA PRO A 386 -27.85 3.78 38.67
C PRO A 386 -29.33 3.80 38.22
N THR A 387 -29.54 4.12 36.95
CA THR A 387 -30.86 4.13 36.29
C THR A 387 -31.36 2.72 35.95
N PRO A 388 -32.68 2.46 35.88
CA PRO A 388 -33.22 1.11 35.66
C PRO A 388 -33.10 0.65 34.21
N ILE A 389 -32.91 -0.66 34.02
CA ILE A 389 -32.93 -1.31 32.71
C ILE A 389 -34.36 -1.30 32.14
N LEU A 390 -34.55 -0.72 30.96
CA LEU A 390 -35.76 -0.88 30.14
C LEU A 390 -35.58 -2.01 29.10
N PRO A 391 -36.68 -2.63 28.62
CA PRO A 391 -36.63 -3.77 27.71
C PRO A 391 -36.34 -3.39 26.25
N ASP A 392 -35.83 -4.39 25.52
CA ASP A 392 -35.28 -4.39 24.15
C ASP A 392 -35.89 -3.41 23.13
N ASP A 393 -34.99 -2.71 22.42
CA ASP A 393 -35.30 -1.84 21.28
C ASP A 393 -35.63 -2.64 19.99
N PRO A 394 -36.40 -2.05 19.04
CA PRO A 394 -36.64 -2.64 17.71
C PRO A 394 -35.39 -2.62 16.81
N PRO A 395 -35.37 -3.35 15.67
CA PRO A 395 -34.19 -3.45 14.81
C PRO A 395 -33.78 -2.11 14.17
N PRO A 396 -32.51 -1.96 13.75
CA PRO A 396 -31.94 -0.67 13.40
C PRO A 396 -32.62 -0.03 12.20
N ILE A 397 -33.08 1.21 12.38
CA ILE A 397 -33.46 2.09 11.27
C ILE A 397 -32.15 2.56 10.63
N THR A 398 -32.02 2.40 9.31
CA THR A 398 -30.86 2.92 8.56
C THR A 398 -30.68 4.41 8.84
N PRO A 399 -29.45 4.90 9.07
CA PRO A 399 -29.23 6.33 9.24
C PRO A 399 -29.73 7.07 7.99
N PRO A 400 -30.43 8.22 8.14
CA PRO A 400 -30.81 9.02 6.99
C PRO A 400 -29.54 9.44 6.22
N PRO A 401 -29.62 9.59 4.89
CA PRO A 401 -28.48 10.06 4.11
C PRO A 401 -27.97 11.39 4.66
N PRO A 402 -26.66 11.68 4.56
CA PRO A 402 -26.12 12.96 4.99
C PRO A 402 -26.89 14.09 4.32
N PRO A 403 -27.22 15.19 5.04
CA PRO A 403 -27.91 16.31 4.45
C PRO A 403 -27.10 16.85 3.26
N PRO A 404 -27.75 17.19 2.13
CA PRO A 404 -27.04 17.67 0.95
C PRO A 404 -26.19 18.90 1.32
N GLU A 405 -24.94 18.91 0.85
CA GLU A 405 -24.04 20.02 1.07
C GLU A 405 -24.60 21.27 0.37
N ASN A 406 -24.66 22.38 1.09
CA ASN A 406 -25.18 23.65 0.60
C ASN A 406 -24.03 24.66 0.50
N HIS A 407 -24.07 25.49 -0.53
CA HIS A 407 -23.16 26.61 -0.73
C HIS A 407 -23.92 27.93 -0.83
N SER A 408 -23.23 29.03 -0.54
CA SER A 408 -23.83 30.36 -0.48
C SER A 408 -23.47 31.20 -1.70
N LEU A 409 -24.50 31.76 -2.36
CA LEU A 409 -24.37 32.73 -3.44
C LEU A 409 -24.60 34.15 -2.88
N SER A 410 -23.54 34.96 -2.88
CA SER A 410 -23.59 36.39 -2.53
C SER A 410 -23.60 37.26 -3.80
N ILE A 411 -24.62 38.10 -3.95
CA ILE A 411 -24.77 39.02 -5.09
C ILE A 411 -24.53 40.45 -4.61
N ILE A 412 -23.53 41.11 -5.18
CA ILE A 412 -23.21 42.51 -4.93
C ILE A 412 -23.66 43.36 -6.12
N ILE A 413 -24.59 44.29 -5.91
CA ILE A 413 -25.02 45.25 -6.93
C ILE A 413 -24.15 46.52 -6.83
N ASP A 414 -23.51 46.88 -7.94
CA ASP A 414 -22.58 48.00 -8.04
C ASP A 414 -23.14 49.03 -9.03
N GLY A 415 -23.76 50.10 -8.51
CA GLY A 415 -24.54 51.07 -9.28
C GLY A 415 -26.06 50.91 -9.08
N GLN A 416 -26.87 51.56 -9.92
CA GLN A 416 -28.33 51.50 -9.79
C GLN A 416 -28.94 50.40 -10.69
N GLY A 417 -29.57 49.41 -10.09
CA GLY A 417 -30.26 48.33 -10.78
C GLY A 417 -30.78 47.27 -9.81
N SER A 418 -31.41 46.23 -10.36
CA SER A 418 -31.83 45.02 -9.66
C SER A 418 -31.40 43.78 -10.46
N VAL A 419 -31.42 42.62 -9.81
CA VAL A 419 -31.08 41.32 -10.42
C VAL A 419 -32.19 40.34 -10.06
N SER A 420 -32.91 39.83 -11.05
CA SER A 420 -33.75 38.65 -10.86
C SER A 420 -32.90 37.39 -11.01
N LEU A 421 -33.12 36.39 -10.18
CA LEU A 421 -32.50 35.08 -10.27
C LEU A 421 -33.53 34.08 -10.79
N THR A 422 -33.10 33.15 -11.63
CA THR A 422 -33.86 31.97 -12.02
C THR A 422 -33.05 30.72 -11.69
N ASP A 423 -33.67 29.83 -10.92
CA ASP A 423 -33.12 28.57 -10.44
C ASP A 423 -34.20 27.46 -10.53
N ILE A 424 -33.90 26.25 -10.07
CA ILE A 424 -34.86 25.12 -10.11
C ILE A 424 -36.06 25.27 -9.14
N ALA A 425 -35.98 26.18 -8.17
CA ALA A 425 -36.99 26.42 -7.13
C ALA A 425 -37.89 27.62 -7.45
N GLY A 426 -37.48 28.57 -8.30
CA GLY A 426 -38.34 29.63 -8.82
C GLY A 426 -37.61 30.88 -9.32
N ILE A 427 -38.24 32.04 -9.09
CA ILE A 427 -37.68 33.36 -9.38
C ILE A 427 -37.47 34.12 -8.07
N ASN A 428 -36.21 34.35 -7.72
CA ASN A 428 -35.79 35.19 -6.59
C ASN A 428 -35.42 36.59 -7.10
N ASN A 429 -35.50 37.62 -6.26
CA ASN A 429 -35.17 39.01 -6.66
C ASN A 429 -34.22 39.66 -5.67
N CYS A 430 -33.08 40.15 -6.18
CA CYS A 430 -32.15 41.00 -5.47
C CYS A 430 -32.32 42.47 -5.92
N ALA A 431 -32.68 43.33 -4.98
CA ALA A 431 -32.86 44.77 -5.20
C ALA A 431 -32.16 45.63 -4.13
N GLN A 432 -31.15 45.05 -3.47
CA GLN A 432 -30.32 45.68 -2.43
C GLN A 432 -28.84 45.57 -2.84
N GLU A 433 -27.96 46.36 -2.22
CA GLU A 433 -26.53 46.37 -2.55
C GLU A 433 -25.84 45.00 -2.34
N LEU A 434 -26.35 44.19 -1.39
CA LEU A 434 -25.95 42.81 -1.15
C LEU A 434 -27.19 41.94 -0.93
N CYS A 435 -27.24 40.79 -1.58
CA CYS A 435 -28.20 39.71 -1.30
C CYS A 435 -27.46 38.39 -1.16
N GLN A 436 -27.93 37.49 -0.29
CA GLN A 436 -27.31 36.18 -0.05
C GLN A 436 -28.39 35.09 -0.09
N PHE A 437 -28.06 33.97 -0.74
CA PHE A 437 -28.96 32.84 -0.98
C PHE A 437 -28.18 31.54 -0.87
N ASP A 438 -28.70 30.55 -0.16
CA ASP A 438 -28.06 29.24 -0.02
C ASP A 438 -28.76 28.19 -0.89
N TYR A 439 -27.98 27.40 -1.63
CA TYR A 439 -28.49 26.35 -2.53
C TYR A 439 -27.69 25.05 -2.34
N PRO A 440 -28.27 23.88 -2.67
CA PRO A 440 -27.53 22.64 -2.78
C PRO A 440 -26.34 22.74 -3.75
N GLU A 441 -25.30 21.98 -3.48
CA GLU A 441 -24.14 21.82 -4.37
C GLU A 441 -24.59 21.50 -5.80
N ASN A 442 -23.85 22.04 -6.78
CA ASN A 442 -24.10 21.89 -8.21
C ASN A 442 -25.45 22.49 -8.70
N THR A 443 -26.11 23.34 -7.91
CA THR A 443 -27.25 24.14 -8.39
C THR A 443 -26.79 25.13 -9.46
N ALA A 444 -27.40 25.08 -10.64
CA ALA A 444 -27.22 26.05 -11.72
C ALA A 444 -28.22 27.21 -11.57
N ILE A 445 -27.71 28.43 -11.64
CA ILE A 445 -28.44 29.67 -11.32
C ILE A 445 -28.15 30.71 -12.41
N THR A 446 -29.19 31.33 -12.96
CA THR A 446 -29.08 32.44 -13.90
C THR A 446 -29.45 33.77 -13.27
N LEU A 447 -28.66 34.80 -13.55
CA LEU A 447 -28.83 36.17 -13.10
C LEU A 447 -29.28 37.07 -14.26
N LEU A 448 -30.45 37.69 -14.10
CA LEU A 448 -31.11 38.56 -15.08
C LEU A 448 -31.03 40.02 -14.61
N PRO A 449 -30.17 40.86 -15.20
CA PRO A 449 -29.93 42.22 -14.73
C PRO A 449 -31.00 43.17 -15.27
N GLN A 450 -31.57 43.98 -14.37
CA GLN A 450 -32.58 44.99 -14.66
C GLN A 450 -32.00 46.37 -14.35
N SER A 451 -31.84 47.22 -15.37
CA SER A 451 -31.25 48.55 -15.18
C SER A 451 -32.28 49.55 -14.64
N GLY A 452 -31.85 50.42 -13.73
CA GLY A 452 -32.62 51.57 -13.26
C GLY A 452 -32.84 52.63 -14.35
N SER A 453 -33.63 53.65 -14.06
CA SER A 453 -34.07 54.68 -15.04
C SER A 453 -32.92 55.42 -15.73
N ASP A 454 -31.79 55.61 -15.04
CA ASP A 454 -30.66 56.42 -15.49
C ASP A 454 -29.35 55.62 -15.57
N SER A 455 -29.46 54.28 -15.64
CA SER A 455 -28.31 53.37 -15.69
C SER A 455 -28.41 52.34 -16.82
N GLU A 456 -27.26 51.79 -17.21
CA GLU A 456 -27.11 50.66 -18.12
C GLU A 456 -26.35 49.53 -17.41
N PHE A 457 -26.83 48.30 -17.55
CA PHE A 457 -26.05 47.13 -17.18
C PHE A 457 -24.75 47.06 -18.00
N LYS A 458 -23.61 46.83 -17.33
CA LYS A 458 -22.30 46.69 -17.99
C LYS A 458 -21.80 45.26 -18.03
N GLN A 459 -21.64 44.63 -16.87
CA GLN A 459 -20.95 43.35 -16.77
C GLN A 459 -21.27 42.61 -15.47
N PHE A 460 -21.09 41.29 -15.53
CA PHE A 460 -20.91 40.43 -14.38
C PHE A 460 -19.41 40.26 -14.09
N SER A 461 -19.05 39.95 -12.85
CA SER A 461 -17.71 39.51 -12.47
C SER A 461 -17.36 38.10 -12.97
N ASP A 462 -16.09 37.75 -12.94
CA ASP A 462 -15.55 36.47 -13.42
C ASP A 462 -16.25 35.24 -12.80
N ASN A 463 -16.58 35.30 -11.51
CA ASN A 463 -17.27 34.23 -10.77
C ASN A 463 -18.74 33.98 -11.21
N CYS A 464 -19.30 34.82 -12.07
CA CYS A 464 -20.67 34.71 -12.56
C CYS A 464 -20.79 35.21 -14.01
N LEU A 465 -19.79 34.89 -14.83
CA LEU A 465 -19.69 35.38 -16.21
C LEU A 465 -20.98 35.14 -16.98
N GLN A 466 -21.41 36.18 -17.70
CA GLN A 466 -22.65 36.16 -18.49
C GLN A 466 -23.92 35.87 -17.65
N GLY A 467 -23.83 36.04 -16.33
CA GLY A 467 -24.94 35.82 -15.40
C GLY A 467 -25.16 34.34 -15.07
N GLN A 468 -24.19 33.47 -15.37
CA GLN A 468 -24.28 32.03 -15.08
C GLN A 468 -23.46 31.69 -13.84
N VAL A 469 -24.05 30.94 -12.91
CA VAL A 469 -23.36 30.39 -11.72
C VAL A 469 -23.70 28.90 -11.61
N LEU A 470 -22.67 28.06 -11.50
CA LEU A 470 -22.80 26.67 -11.03
C LEU A 470 -22.22 26.63 -9.62
N LEU A 471 -23.06 26.40 -8.62
CA LEU A 471 -22.68 26.59 -7.22
C LEU A 471 -22.00 25.35 -6.64
N GLN A 472 -20.69 25.23 -6.87
CA GLN A 472 -19.82 24.13 -6.38
C GLN A 472 -18.98 24.53 -5.15
N GLN A 473 -19.11 25.79 -4.72
CA GLN A 473 -18.50 26.39 -3.55
C GLN A 473 -19.17 27.74 -3.27
N ASP A 474 -18.94 28.33 -2.10
CA ASP A 474 -19.35 29.70 -1.80
C ASP A 474 -18.85 30.68 -2.86
N THR A 475 -19.78 31.43 -3.45
CA THR A 475 -19.54 32.22 -4.67
C THR A 475 -20.03 33.65 -4.50
N VAL A 476 -19.15 34.61 -4.79
CA VAL A 476 -19.49 36.04 -4.80
C VAL A 476 -19.57 36.55 -6.23
N CYS A 477 -20.77 36.98 -6.64
CA CYS A 477 -21.04 37.61 -7.92
C CYS A 477 -21.21 39.14 -7.77
N ARG A 478 -20.46 39.94 -8.52
CA ARG A 478 -20.68 41.39 -8.64
C ARG A 478 -21.36 41.72 -9.97
N VAL A 479 -22.41 42.53 -9.91
CA VAL A 479 -23.21 42.97 -11.06
C VAL A 479 -23.10 44.48 -11.19
N THR A 480 -22.43 44.97 -12.24
CA THR A 480 -22.12 46.40 -12.40
C THR A 480 -23.08 47.09 -13.35
N PHE A 481 -23.66 48.20 -12.90
CA PHE A 481 -24.49 49.14 -13.66
C PHE A 481 -23.78 50.50 -13.74
N LYS A 482 -23.54 51.02 -14.95
CA LYS A 482 -22.97 52.36 -15.15
C LYS A 482 -24.09 53.39 -15.31
N ALA A 483 -23.95 54.57 -14.72
CA ALA A 483 -24.81 55.71 -15.05
C ALA A 483 -24.69 56.06 -16.54
N ILE A 484 -25.83 56.30 -17.20
CA ILE A 484 -25.88 56.65 -18.62
C ILE A 484 -25.59 58.15 -18.77
N GLU A 485 -24.61 58.48 -19.59
CA GLU A 485 -24.31 59.87 -19.93
C GLU A 485 -25.48 60.47 -20.74
N LYS A 486 -26.07 61.56 -20.25
CA LYS A 486 -27.26 62.19 -20.85
C LYS A 486 -26.93 62.81 -22.22
N SER A 487 -27.13 62.01 -23.26
CA SER A 487 -27.18 62.42 -24.67
C SER A 487 -28.60 62.86 -25.05
N GLN A 488 -28.72 63.73 -26.07
CA GLN A 488 -29.95 64.38 -26.56
C GLN A 488 -31.25 63.60 -26.34
N GLU A 489 -32.23 64.23 -25.69
CA GLU A 489 -33.56 63.67 -25.44
C GLU A 489 -34.23 63.23 -26.75
N LEU A 490 -34.37 61.91 -26.93
CA LEU A 490 -35.21 61.33 -27.96
C LEU A 490 -36.69 61.55 -27.60
N PRO A 491 -37.57 61.74 -28.61
CA PRO A 491 -39.01 61.83 -28.36
C PRO A 491 -39.54 60.54 -27.71
N ILE A 492 -40.61 60.67 -26.93
CA ILE A 492 -41.30 59.52 -26.34
C ILE A 492 -41.92 58.67 -27.46
N CYS A 493 -41.76 57.34 -27.39
CA CYS A 493 -42.37 56.45 -28.38
C CYS A 493 -43.91 56.50 -28.33
N PRO A 494 -44.60 56.40 -29.48
CA PRO A 494 -46.04 56.21 -29.48
C PRO A 494 -46.39 54.83 -28.89
N GLU A 495 -47.51 54.74 -28.19
CA GLU A 495 -47.95 53.51 -27.53
C GLU A 495 -48.35 52.40 -28.51
N THR A 496 -48.80 52.74 -29.73
CA THR A 496 -49.20 51.77 -30.76
C THR A 496 -48.89 52.24 -32.19
N GLY A 497 -48.92 51.31 -33.15
CA GLY A 497 -48.88 51.60 -34.59
C GLY A 497 -47.49 51.87 -35.18
N LEU A 498 -47.41 52.77 -36.16
CA LEU A 498 -46.23 52.93 -37.02
C LEU A 498 -45.23 53.95 -36.47
N ILE A 499 -44.02 53.49 -36.14
CA ILE A 499 -42.93 54.32 -35.63
C ILE A 499 -41.97 54.70 -36.77
N ARG A 500 -41.97 55.99 -37.12
CA ARG A 500 -41.16 56.60 -38.20
C ARG A 500 -39.93 57.39 -37.76
N THR A 501 -39.85 57.69 -36.46
CA THR A 501 -38.81 58.54 -35.87
C THR A 501 -38.24 57.82 -34.66
N SER A 502 -36.92 57.80 -34.52
CA SER A 502 -36.26 57.17 -33.37
C SER A 502 -36.72 57.78 -32.06
N CYS A 503 -37.05 56.92 -31.10
CA CYS A 503 -37.76 57.28 -29.88
C CYS A 503 -37.30 56.44 -28.68
N GLN A 504 -37.61 56.90 -27.47
CA GLN A 504 -37.37 56.17 -26.23
C GLN A 504 -38.69 55.98 -25.45
N ALA A 505 -38.96 54.77 -24.97
CA ALA A 505 -40.19 54.45 -24.27
C ALA A 505 -40.07 54.47 -22.74
N ASN A 506 -38.89 54.76 -22.16
CA ASN A 506 -38.69 54.95 -20.71
C ASN A 506 -39.24 53.79 -19.84
N ASN A 507 -39.01 52.55 -20.28
CA ASN A 507 -39.51 51.30 -19.71
C ASN A 507 -41.05 51.21 -19.63
N GLN A 508 -41.78 51.97 -20.45
CA GLN A 508 -43.23 51.89 -20.59
C GLN A 508 -43.65 50.82 -21.62
N PRO A 509 -44.87 50.26 -21.49
CA PRO A 509 -45.41 49.31 -22.45
C PRO A 509 -45.85 49.98 -23.75
N ILE A 510 -45.53 49.35 -24.88
CA ILE A 510 -46.04 49.69 -26.22
C ILE A 510 -46.52 48.42 -26.93
N TYR A 511 -47.56 48.54 -27.76
CA TYR A 511 -48.36 47.42 -28.28
C TYR A 511 -48.49 47.48 -29.80
N ASP A 512 -48.38 46.33 -30.47
CA ASP A 512 -48.74 46.14 -31.88
C ASP A 512 -48.13 47.20 -32.82
N ILE A 513 -46.81 47.39 -32.71
CA ILE A 513 -46.06 48.41 -33.45
C ILE A 513 -45.35 47.89 -34.70
N THR A 514 -45.17 48.78 -35.68
CA THR A 514 -44.28 48.58 -36.82
C THR A 514 -43.15 49.60 -36.76
N ILE A 515 -41.90 49.14 -36.83
CA ILE A 515 -40.70 50.00 -36.76
C ILE A 515 -40.13 50.15 -38.18
N GLU A 516 -40.09 51.38 -38.72
CA GLU A 516 -39.54 51.62 -40.06
C GLU A 516 -38.01 51.44 -40.12
N LYS A 517 -37.47 51.25 -41.33
CA LYS A 517 -36.04 51.01 -41.54
C LYS A 517 -35.20 52.22 -41.12
N GLY A 518 -34.22 51.99 -40.24
CA GLY A 518 -33.35 53.03 -39.70
C GLY A 518 -33.90 53.77 -38.48
N VAL A 519 -35.12 53.41 -38.03
CA VAL A 519 -35.70 53.89 -36.78
C VAL A 519 -35.18 53.06 -35.60
N THR A 520 -34.92 53.72 -34.48
CA THR A 520 -34.55 53.08 -33.21
C THR A 520 -35.65 53.25 -32.17
N VAL A 521 -36.12 52.14 -31.62
CA VAL A 521 -36.93 52.09 -30.40
C VAL A 521 -36.04 51.65 -29.25
N SER A 522 -35.95 52.44 -28.19
CA SER A 522 -35.16 52.10 -27.01
C SER A 522 -35.97 52.08 -25.71
N ARG A 523 -35.58 51.21 -24.77
CA ARG A 523 -36.17 51.10 -23.43
C ARG A 523 -37.70 50.92 -23.46
N ALA A 524 -38.18 49.96 -24.24
CA ALA A 524 -39.60 49.62 -24.35
C ALA A 524 -39.92 48.31 -23.62
N ILE A 525 -41.16 48.17 -23.14
CA ILE A 525 -41.76 46.87 -22.86
C ILE A 525 -42.67 46.56 -24.06
N LEU A 526 -42.20 45.71 -24.97
CA LEU A 526 -42.90 45.36 -26.20
C LEU A 526 -43.99 44.33 -25.92
N ASN A 527 -45.20 44.57 -26.43
CA ASN A 527 -46.37 43.72 -26.27
C ASN A 527 -47.04 43.45 -27.64
N GLY A 528 -47.63 42.28 -27.83
CA GLY A 528 -48.39 41.94 -29.05
C GLY A 528 -47.51 41.60 -30.26
N PHE A 529 -47.87 42.07 -31.45
CA PHE A 529 -47.15 41.77 -32.70
C PHE A 529 -46.25 42.92 -33.14
N ILE A 530 -44.94 42.67 -33.23
CA ILE A 530 -43.93 43.69 -33.52
C ILE A 530 -43.28 43.42 -34.88
N ASP A 531 -43.61 44.21 -35.90
CA ASP A 531 -42.97 44.18 -37.22
C ASP A 531 -41.75 45.11 -37.22
N ASN A 532 -40.57 44.55 -36.94
CA ASN A 532 -39.34 45.31 -36.77
C ASN A 532 -38.51 45.34 -38.07
N LYS A 533 -38.41 46.50 -38.72
CA LYS A 533 -37.46 46.75 -39.82
C LYS A 533 -36.31 47.67 -39.41
N GLY A 534 -36.33 48.14 -38.17
CA GLY A 534 -35.35 49.05 -37.58
C GLY A 534 -34.53 48.39 -36.47
N TRP A 535 -34.37 49.10 -35.36
CA TRP A 535 -33.56 48.74 -34.21
C TRP A 535 -34.36 48.74 -32.91
N ILE A 536 -34.24 47.68 -32.13
CA ILE A 536 -34.77 47.56 -30.76
C ILE A 536 -33.57 47.50 -29.81
N ILE A 537 -33.48 48.41 -28.83
CA ILE A 537 -32.30 48.55 -27.97
C ILE A 537 -32.69 48.66 -26.48
N HIS A 538 -32.03 47.90 -25.60
CA HIS A 538 -32.25 47.96 -24.14
C HIS A 538 -33.72 47.78 -23.73
N SER A 539 -34.41 46.81 -24.36
CA SER A 539 -35.87 46.63 -24.24
C SER A 539 -36.25 45.23 -23.74
N LYS A 540 -37.41 45.14 -23.11
CA LYS A 540 -38.05 43.90 -22.70
C LYS A 540 -39.12 43.49 -23.72
N ILE A 541 -39.19 42.22 -24.06
CA ILE A 541 -40.28 41.61 -24.84
C ILE A 541 -41.15 40.85 -23.85
N ALA A 542 -42.43 41.19 -23.77
CA ALA A 542 -43.37 40.57 -22.84
C ALA A 542 -43.75 39.15 -23.28
N GLU A 543 -44.43 38.42 -22.40
CA GLU A 543 -45.02 37.12 -22.73
C GLU A 543 -46.01 37.26 -23.90
N MET A 544 -46.19 36.17 -24.67
CA MET A 544 -47.07 36.10 -25.84
C MET A 544 -46.81 37.15 -26.95
N THR A 545 -45.69 37.88 -26.87
CA THR A 545 -45.28 38.89 -27.85
C THR A 545 -44.43 38.25 -28.94
N GLU A 546 -44.64 38.61 -30.20
CA GLU A 546 -43.81 38.13 -31.33
C GLU A 546 -43.08 39.31 -31.98
N VAL A 547 -41.76 39.29 -31.94
CA VAL A 547 -40.89 40.24 -32.65
C VAL A 547 -40.37 39.60 -33.92
N ASN A 548 -40.76 40.16 -35.06
CA ASN A 548 -40.36 39.69 -36.38
C ASN A 548 -39.31 40.64 -37.00
N GLN A 549 -38.21 40.07 -37.48
CA GLN A 549 -37.16 40.71 -38.27
C GLN A 549 -36.36 41.81 -37.54
N GLY A 550 -35.57 42.57 -38.30
CA GLY A 550 -34.84 43.75 -37.85
C GLY A 550 -33.65 43.46 -36.94
N TYR A 551 -33.17 44.52 -36.29
CA TYR A 551 -31.99 44.47 -35.42
C TYR A 551 -32.38 44.61 -33.94
N LEU A 552 -31.70 43.84 -33.09
CA LEU A 552 -31.75 43.94 -31.63
C LEU A 552 -30.34 44.23 -31.10
N SER A 553 -30.24 45.14 -30.13
CA SER A 553 -28.95 45.57 -29.57
C SER A 553 -29.02 45.94 -28.08
N GLY A 554 -27.86 46.18 -27.48
CA GLY A 554 -27.72 46.34 -26.03
C GLY A 554 -28.06 45.05 -25.29
N THR A 555 -28.72 45.16 -24.15
CA THR A 555 -29.30 44.04 -23.40
C THR A 555 -30.78 43.88 -23.70
N ILE A 556 -31.23 42.67 -24.04
CA ILE A 556 -32.63 42.34 -24.30
C ILE A 556 -33.10 41.27 -23.32
N THR A 557 -34.25 41.51 -22.68
CA THR A 557 -34.95 40.49 -21.88
C THR A 557 -36.15 40.00 -22.67
N ASN A 558 -36.14 38.73 -23.08
CA ASN A 558 -37.18 38.13 -23.89
C ASN A 558 -38.02 37.15 -23.07
N LEU A 559 -39.34 37.38 -23.02
CA LEU A 559 -40.32 36.43 -22.50
C LEU A 559 -41.29 35.95 -23.60
N GLY A 560 -41.15 36.48 -24.82
CA GLY A 560 -41.95 36.16 -25.99
C GLY A 560 -41.16 35.36 -27.02
N THR A 561 -41.52 35.55 -28.29
CA THR A 561 -40.85 34.94 -29.45
C THR A 561 -40.09 36.01 -30.24
N ILE A 562 -38.83 35.74 -30.60
CA ILE A 562 -38.07 36.54 -31.58
C ILE A 562 -37.87 35.68 -32.84
N ARG A 563 -38.22 36.22 -34.01
CA ARG A 563 -38.20 35.50 -35.28
C ARG A 563 -37.45 36.25 -36.37
N ASP A 564 -36.56 35.55 -37.08
CA ASP A 564 -35.88 36.04 -38.29
C ASP A 564 -35.06 37.35 -38.10
N SER A 565 -34.55 37.57 -36.88
CA SER A 565 -33.89 38.81 -36.45
C SER A 565 -32.36 38.71 -36.34
N TYR A 566 -31.70 39.87 -36.39
CA TYR A 566 -30.27 40.03 -36.16
C TYR A 566 -30.01 40.60 -34.76
N PHE A 567 -29.16 39.95 -33.98
CA PHE A 567 -28.67 40.50 -32.72
C PHE A 567 -27.23 41.00 -32.88
N VAL A 568 -26.96 42.21 -32.40
CA VAL A 568 -25.61 42.82 -32.36
C VAL A 568 -25.30 43.45 -31.00
N GLY A 569 -26.09 43.12 -29.98
CA GLY A 569 -25.96 43.65 -28.63
C GLY A 569 -24.96 42.90 -27.75
N LEU A 570 -25.13 43.09 -26.44
CA LEU A 570 -24.38 42.39 -25.41
C LEU A 570 -25.08 41.06 -25.09
N TYR A 571 -26.21 41.08 -24.41
CA TYR A 571 -26.94 39.87 -23.99
C TYR A 571 -28.39 39.84 -24.46
N LEU A 572 -28.87 38.63 -24.79
CA LEU A 572 -30.29 38.32 -24.98
C LEU A 572 -30.63 37.19 -24.01
N PHE A 573 -31.51 37.47 -23.04
CA PHE A 573 -31.93 36.52 -22.02
C PHE A 573 -33.33 36.00 -22.32
N GLY A 574 -33.54 34.68 -22.27
CA GLY A 574 -34.87 34.07 -22.17
C GLY A 574 -35.69 33.96 -23.46
N GLY A 575 -36.90 33.42 -23.26
CA GLY A 575 -37.96 33.34 -24.27
C GLY A 575 -37.66 32.35 -25.40
N GLU A 576 -38.45 32.41 -26.48
CA GLU A 576 -38.31 31.52 -27.63
C GLU A 576 -37.65 32.23 -28.82
N LEU A 577 -36.71 31.56 -29.48
CA LEU A 577 -36.08 32.00 -30.74
C LEU A 577 -36.60 31.13 -31.89
N ALA A 578 -37.08 31.75 -32.96
CA ALA A 578 -37.73 31.09 -34.08
C ALA A 578 -37.21 31.55 -35.45
N GLY A 579 -37.44 30.75 -36.49
CA GLY A 579 -36.89 31.05 -37.82
C GLY A 579 -35.36 31.08 -37.80
N THR A 580 -34.73 32.04 -38.47
CA THR A 580 -33.28 32.22 -38.47
C THR A 580 -32.86 33.42 -37.61
N VAL A 581 -32.30 33.17 -36.42
CA VAL A 581 -31.79 34.24 -35.54
C VAL A 581 -30.27 34.27 -35.57
N ILE A 582 -29.69 35.45 -35.84
CA ILE A 582 -28.25 35.59 -36.09
C ILE A 582 -27.62 36.53 -35.05
N ASN A 583 -26.77 36.02 -34.17
CA ASN A 583 -25.87 36.85 -33.36
C ASN A 583 -24.63 37.25 -34.18
N ASN A 584 -24.63 38.49 -34.67
CA ASN A 584 -23.54 39.10 -35.42
C ASN A 584 -22.78 40.15 -34.57
N SER A 585 -22.97 40.14 -33.25
CA SER A 585 -22.24 41.03 -32.33
C SER A 585 -20.73 40.88 -32.48
N LYS A 586 -20.01 41.99 -32.30
CA LYS A 586 -18.54 42.01 -32.27
C LYS A 586 -17.98 42.07 -30.84
N LEU A 587 -18.86 42.04 -29.84
CA LEU A 587 -18.47 42.02 -28.43
C LEU A 587 -18.11 40.57 -28.05
N PRO A 588 -16.90 40.29 -27.53
CA PRO A 588 -16.43 38.93 -27.25
C PRO A 588 -17.22 38.23 -26.14
N SER A 589 -17.88 39.01 -25.28
CA SER A 589 -18.78 38.57 -24.21
C SER A 589 -20.23 38.31 -24.68
N SER A 590 -20.58 38.61 -25.93
CA SER A 590 -21.97 38.54 -26.38
C SER A 590 -22.52 37.11 -26.37
N ALA A 591 -23.73 36.93 -25.82
CA ALA A 591 -24.39 35.63 -25.72
C ALA A 591 -25.93 35.72 -25.78
N PHE A 592 -26.55 34.65 -26.25
CA PHE A 592 -27.93 34.30 -25.90
C PHE A 592 -27.90 33.36 -24.71
N ILE A 593 -28.79 33.57 -23.74
CA ILE A 593 -28.76 32.93 -22.42
C ILE A 593 -30.17 32.43 -22.08
N ASP A 594 -30.29 31.18 -21.65
CA ASP A 594 -31.56 30.53 -21.25
C ASP A 594 -32.67 30.59 -22.31
N VAL A 595 -32.32 30.27 -23.55
CA VAL A 595 -33.23 30.37 -24.70
C VAL A 595 -33.90 29.04 -25.05
N LYS A 596 -35.22 29.11 -25.25
CA LYS A 596 -35.98 28.04 -25.91
C LYS A 596 -35.86 28.23 -27.42
N LEU A 597 -35.76 27.13 -28.17
CA LEU A 597 -35.63 27.17 -29.62
C LEU A 597 -36.87 26.54 -30.25
N ALA A 598 -37.53 27.26 -31.16
CA ALA A 598 -38.71 26.79 -31.86
C ALA A 598 -38.38 25.64 -32.84
N ALA A 599 -39.41 24.96 -33.32
CA ALA A 599 -39.27 23.86 -34.27
C ALA A 599 -38.50 24.29 -35.54
N ASN A 600 -37.41 23.56 -35.84
CA ASN A 600 -36.48 23.85 -36.94
C ASN A 600 -35.85 25.26 -36.93
N ALA A 601 -35.80 25.95 -35.77
CA ALA A 601 -35.10 27.23 -35.68
C ALA A 601 -33.61 27.06 -36.03
N VAL A 602 -33.00 28.08 -36.65
CA VAL A 602 -31.58 28.08 -37.01
C VAL A 602 -30.89 29.25 -36.31
N ILE A 603 -29.97 28.93 -35.41
CA ILE A 603 -29.24 29.93 -34.63
C ILE A 603 -27.81 30.03 -35.16
N LYS A 604 -27.37 31.23 -35.52
CA LYS A 604 -26.05 31.45 -36.14
C LYS A 604 -25.22 32.50 -35.41
N GLY A 605 -23.94 32.22 -35.21
CA GLY A 605 -22.96 33.19 -34.69
C GLY A 605 -23.05 33.44 -33.19
N GLY A 606 -22.08 34.21 -32.68
CA GLY A 606 -22.00 34.60 -31.27
C GLY A 606 -21.78 33.43 -30.31
N ARG A 607 -22.38 33.53 -29.12
CA ARG A 607 -22.36 32.47 -28.10
C ARG A 607 -23.77 32.08 -27.65
N LEU A 608 -23.91 30.84 -27.18
CA LEU A 608 -25.06 30.36 -26.40
C LEU A 608 -24.59 29.94 -25.01
N SER A 609 -25.35 30.24 -23.96
CA SER A 609 -25.02 29.92 -22.57
C SER A 609 -26.27 29.53 -21.76
N GLY A 610 -26.07 28.93 -20.60
CA GLY A 610 -27.16 28.43 -19.75
C GLY A 610 -27.96 27.31 -20.43
N TYR A 611 -29.28 27.33 -20.27
CA TYR A 611 -30.19 26.31 -20.79
C TYR A 611 -30.61 26.60 -22.24
N VAL A 612 -30.23 25.74 -23.18
CA VAL A 612 -30.55 25.85 -24.61
C VAL A 612 -31.43 24.67 -25.02
N ILE A 613 -32.75 24.88 -25.05
CA ILE A 613 -33.74 23.79 -25.14
C ILE A 613 -34.57 23.93 -26.42
N GLY A 614 -34.38 23.01 -27.37
CA GLY A 614 -35.16 22.90 -28.61
C GLY A 614 -36.42 22.04 -28.50
N LYS A 615 -37.04 21.70 -29.63
CA LYS A 615 -38.22 20.82 -29.70
C LYS A 615 -37.84 19.40 -30.13
N LYS A 616 -38.07 18.39 -29.27
CA LYS A 616 -37.75 16.97 -29.48
C LYS A 616 -38.00 16.41 -30.88
N ASN A 617 -39.17 16.68 -31.46
CA ASN A 617 -39.55 16.11 -32.77
C ASN A 617 -39.02 16.91 -33.98
N GLN A 618 -38.54 18.15 -33.77
CA GLN A 618 -38.11 19.09 -34.82
C GLN A 618 -36.96 19.95 -34.26
N PRO A 619 -35.79 19.35 -33.98
CA PRO A 619 -34.72 19.99 -33.23
C PRO A 619 -34.14 21.21 -33.96
N ALA A 620 -33.73 22.21 -33.20
CA ALA A 620 -33.16 23.45 -33.74
C ALA A 620 -31.69 23.27 -34.13
N ARG A 621 -31.23 23.95 -35.17
CA ARG A 621 -29.90 23.80 -35.76
C ARG A 621 -28.96 24.92 -35.33
N LEU A 622 -27.78 24.57 -34.83
CA LEU A 622 -26.78 25.51 -34.29
C LEU A 622 -25.59 25.63 -35.23
N GLU A 623 -25.24 26.83 -35.67
CA GLU A 623 -24.19 27.07 -36.67
C GLU A 623 -23.20 28.18 -36.28
N SER A 624 -21.90 27.92 -36.48
CA SER A 624 -20.83 28.92 -36.47
C SER A 624 -20.79 29.77 -35.18
N LEU A 625 -21.07 29.13 -34.05
CA LEU A 625 -21.19 29.74 -32.73
C LEU A 625 -20.39 28.95 -31.67
N LEU A 626 -20.18 29.56 -30.52
CA LEU A 626 -19.57 28.92 -29.35
C LEU A 626 -20.67 28.60 -28.31
N ILE A 627 -20.75 27.35 -27.87
CA ILE A 627 -21.45 27.02 -26.63
C ILE A 627 -20.51 27.39 -25.48
N SER A 628 -20.96 28.25 -24.55
CA SER A 628 -20.21 28.62 -23.36
C SER A 628 -20.02 27.44 -22.41
N ASN A 629 -19.02 27.53 -21.53
CA ASN A 629 -18.76 26.52 -20.50
C ASN A 629 -20.01 26.31 -19.61
N ASN A 630 -20.18 25.09 -19.08
CA ASN A 630 -21.29 24.68 -18.20
C ASN A 630 -22.71 24.81 -18.78
N ALA A 631 -22.88 25.13 -20.07
CA ALA A 631 -24.20 25.23 -20.69
C ALA A 631 -24.88 23.85 -20.83
N TYR A 632 -26.21 23.80 -20.72
CA TYR A 632 -27.03 22.60 -20.92
C TYR A 632 -27.74 22.65 -22.28
N LEU A 633 -27.58 21.61 -23.09
CA LEU A 633 -28.17 21.50 -24.43
C LEU A 633 -29.20 20.38 -24.48
N GLU A 634 -30.36 20.63 -25.09
CA GLU A 634 -31.40 19.60 -25.28
C GLU A 634 -32.14 19.79 -26.60
N ASN A 635 -32.45 18.71 -27.31
CA ASN A 635 -33.24 18.71 -28.54
C ASN A 635 -32.70 19.67 -29.65
N VAL A 636 -31.39 19.65 -29.88
CA VAL A 636 -30.68 20.51 -30.86
C VAL A 636 -29.74 19.71 -31.76
N ILE A 637 -29.48 20.24 -32.97
CA ILE A 637 -28.48 19.72 -33.93
C ILE A 637 -27.23 20.60 -33.86
N ILE A 638 -26.10 20.00 -33.48
CA ILE A 638 -24.79 20.63 -33.40
C ILE A 638 -24.03 20.36 -34.69
N THR A 639 -23.68 21.42 -35.42
CA THR A 639 -22.97 21.34 -36.70
C THR A 639 -21.45 21.45 -36.50
N LYS A 640 -20.67 20.98 -37.48
CA LYS A 640 -19.18 21.00 -37.41
C LYS A 640 -18.54 22.40 -37.26
N SER A 641 -19.30 23.48 -37.42
CA SER A 641 -18.83 24.85 -37.21
C SER A 641 -19.09 25.38 -35.79
N VAL A 642 -19.78 24.61 -34.95
CA VAL A 642 -19.97 24.92 -33.53
C VAL A 642 -18.74 24.50 -32.74
N LYS A 643 -18.34 25.36 -31.80
CA LYS A 643 -17.35 25.03 -30.76
C LYS A 643 -18.05 24.79 -29.44
N LEU A 644 -17.57 23.83 -28.65
CA LEU A 644 -18.06 23.58 -27.30
C LEU A 644 -17.09 24.16 -26.27
N GLY A 645 -17.63 24.70 -25.18
CA GLY A 645 -16.88 25.07 -23.99
C GLY A 645 -16.52 23.86 -23.13
N ASP A 646 -15.89 24.12 -21.99
CA ASP A 646 -15.62 23.09 -20.99
C ASP A 646 -16.88 22.74 -20.21
N ASN A 647 -17.05 21.46 -19.87
CA ASN A 647 -18.17 20.92 -19.09
C ASN A 647 -19.56 21.28 -19.64
N VAL A 648 -19.69 21.37 -20.97
CA VAL A 648 -21.01 21.48 -21.62
C VAL A 648 -21.80 20.19 -21.39
N THR A 649 -23.00 20.31 -20.86
CA THR A 649 -23.89 19.18 -20.57
C THR A 649 -24.78 18.87 -21.77
N ILE A 650 -24.64 17.67 -22.30
CA ILE A 650 -25.39 17.12 -23.43
C ILE A 650 -26.59 16.34 -22.88
N GLY A 651 -27.78 16.93 -22.99
CA GLY A 651 -29.06 16.36 -22.57
C GLY A 651 -29.74 15.50 -23.64
N GLU A 652 -31.03 15.20 -23.43
CA GLU A 652 -31.81 14.36 -24.34
C GLU A 652 -31.95 15.00 -25.74
N GLY A 653 -32.01 14.17 -26.78
CA GLY A 653 -32.34 14.63 -28.14
C GLY A 653 -31.32 15.55 -28.81
N VAL A 654 -30.15 15.77 -28.20
CA VAL A 654 -29.02 16.41 -28.87
C VAL A 654 -28.47 15.48 -29.96
N LEU A 655 -28.21 16.03 -31.14
CA LEU A 655 -27.69 15.32 -32.31
C LEU A 655 -26.44 16.04 -32.83
N PHE A 656 -25.43 15.27 -33.22
CA PHE A 656 -24.22 15.80 -33.85
C PHE A 656 -24.22 15.52 -35.35
N GLU A 657 -23.79 16.49 -36.15
CA GLU A 657 -23.44 16.24 -37.55
C GLU A 657 -22.14 15.42 -37.67
N PRO A 658 -21.94 14.72 -38.81
CA PRO A 658 -20.64 14.13 -39.13
C PRO A 658 -19.50 15.15 -39.04
N ASP A 659 -18.33 14.66 -38.60
CA ASP A 659 -17.09 15.44 -38.42
C ASP A 659 -17.14 16.60 -37.40
N VAL A 660 -18.12 16.63 -36.49
CA VAL A 660 -17.94 17.38 -35.23
C VAL A 660 -16.75 16.79 -34.46
N VAL A 661 -15.90 17.67 -33.94
CA VAL A 661 -14.77 17.35 -33.06
C VAL A 661 -15.04 17.95 -31.69
N ILE A 662 -14.92 17.13 -30.65
CA ILE A 662 -14.97 17.61 -29.27
C ILE A 662 -13.53 17.92 -28.83
N GLU A 663 -13.20 19.21 -28.72
CA GLU A 663 -11.87 19.72 -28.32
C GLU A 663 -11.71 19.86 -26.78
N LYS A 664 -12.82 19.81 -26.04
CA LYS A 664 -12.93 20.11 -24.60
C LYS A 664 -13.85 19.10 -23.92
N SER A 665 -13.70 18.89 -22.60
CA SER A 665 -14.53 17.95 -21.85
C SER A 665 -16.01 18.30 -21.95
N VAL A 666 -16.85 17.31 -22.26
CA VAL A 666 -18.32 17.40 -22.23
C VAL A 666 -18.86 16.43 -21.19
N VAL A 667 -20.00 16.78 -20.60
CA VAL A 667 -20.75 15.94 -19.65
C VAL A 667 -22.01 15.46 -20.38
N PHE A 668 -22.48 14.25 -20.10
CA PHE A 668 -23.77 13.76 -20.60
C PHE A 668 -24.76 13.71 -19.44
N ALA A 669 -25.96 14.26 -19.63
CA ALA A 669 -26.91 14.47 -18.53
C ALA A 669 -27.49 13.18 -17.93
N ASN A 670 -27.41 12.07 -18.68
CA ASN A 670 -27.89 10.76 -18.28
C ASN A 670 -26.72 9.77 -18.31
N GLU A 671 -26.57 8.95 -17.27
CA GLU A 671 -25.57 7.86 -17.19
C GLU A 671 -25.73 6.81 -18.32
N VAL A 672 -26.90 6.79 -18.95
CA VAL A 672 -27.17 6.03 -20.19
C VAL A 672 -27.26 7.05 -21.32
N MET A 673 -26.39 6.91 -22.35
CA MET A 673 -26.50 7.73 -23.55
C MET A 673 -27.94 7.66 -24.11
N PRO A 674 -28.59 8.82 -24.40
CA PRO A 674 -29.97 8.82 -24.84
C PRO A 674 -30.15 7.94 -26.08
N LEU A 675 -31.21 7.12 -26.05
CA LEU A 675 -31.50 5.95 -26.90
C LEU A 675 -31.63 6.20 -28.43
N ASN A 676 -31.20 7.36 -28.93
CA ASN A 676 -31.30 7.79 -30.33
C ASN A 676 -30.00 7.63 -31.14
N TYR A 677 -28.84 7.38 -30.52
CA TYR A 677 -27.61 7.07 -31.25
C TYR A 677 -27.65 5.61 -31.75
N ALA A 678 -28.25 5.40 -32.93
CA ALA A 678 -28.44 4.06 -33.51
C ALA A 678 -27.14 3.34 -33.91
N ASN A 679 -26.01 4.04 -33.97
CA ASN A 679 -24.69 3.52 -34.31
C ASN A 679 -23.59 4.46 -33.78
N ILE A 680 -22.44 3.92 -33.41
CA ILE A 680 -21.29 4.63 -32.84
C ILE A 680 -20.72 5.70 -33.80
N ASP A 681 -20.92 5.50 -35.11
CA ASP A 681 -20.64 6.47 -36.19
C ASP A 681 -21.31 7.84 -36.02
N SER A 682 -22.32 7.95 -35.15
CA SER A 682 -23.01 9.20 -34.84
C SER A 682 -22.40 10.01 -33.68
N LEU A 683 -21.45 9.44 -32.93
CA LEU A 683 -20.74 10.13 -31.84
C LEU A 683 -19.55 10.94 -32.37
N PRO A 684 -19.34 12.20 -31.95
CA PRO A 684 -18.22 13.04 -32.44
C PRO A 684 -16.83 12.41 -32.29
N LYS A 685 -15.88 12.84 -33.12
CA LYS A 685 -14.48 12.43 -32.98
C LYS A 685 -13.90 12.98 -31.67
N ASN A 686 -13.05 12.18 -31.01
CA ASN A 686 -12.40 12.45 -29.73
C ASN A 686 -13.36 12.61 -28.53
N THR A 687 -14.63 12.19 -28.65
CA THR A 687 -15.55 12.13 -27.49
C THR A 687 -14.94 11.22 -26.41
N GLU A 688 -14.69 11.76 -25.22
CA GLU A 688 -14.36 10.98 -24.03
C GLU A 688 -15.64 10.33 -23.50
N LEU A 689 -15.66 9.00 -23.45
CA LEU A 689 -16.83 8.22 -23.04
C LEU A 689 -16.66 7.60 -21.65
N SER A 690 -15.44 7.61 -21.08
CA SER A 690 -15.17 7.04 -19.75
C SER A 690 -16.20 7.43 -18.68
N PRO A 691 -16.61 8.71 -18.53
CA PRO A 691 -17.61 9.09 -17.52
C PRO A 691 -18.98 8.41 -17.62
N LEU A 692 -19.34 7.79 -18.75
CA LEU A 692 -20.59 7.06 -18.96
C LEU A 692 -20.52 5.59 -18.52
N VAL A 693 -19.30 5.07 -18.40
CA VAL A 693 -19.01 3.64 -18.20
C VAL A 693 -18.05 3.39 -17.04
N ASN A 694 -17.58 4.45 -16.39
CA ASN A 694 -16.78 4.36 -15.18
C ASN A 694 -17.66 3.95 -14.00
N GLU A 695 -17.18 2.98 -13.24
CA GLU A 695 -17.67 2.64 -11.92
C GLU A 695 -16.56 2.92 -10.89
N THR A 696 -16.96 3.38 -9.71
CA THR A 696 -16.03 3.68 -8.62
C THR A 696 -15.78 2.42 -7.82
N PHE A 697 -14.65 1.76 -8.07
CA PHE A 697 -14.17 0.68 -7.22
C PHE A 697 -13.29 1.24 -6.11
N THR A 698 -13.65 0.95 -4.85
CA THR A 698 -12.90 1.41 -3.67
C THR A 698 -12.10 0.28 -3.06
N PHE A 699 -10.79 0.45 -2.90
CA PHE A 699 -10.00 -0.42 -2.04
C PHE A 699 -10.36 -0.21 -0.56
N PRO A 700 -10.36 -1.26 0.28
CA PRO A 700 -10.67 -1.14 1.71
C PRO A 700 -9.58 -0.47 2.56
N CYS A 701 -8.51 0.05 1.93
CA CYS A 701 -7.32 0.58 2.59
C CYS A 701 -7.04 2.04 2.20
N ALA A 702 -6.23 2.76 2.98
CA ALA A 702 -6.06 4.20 2.86
C ALA A 702 -5.42 4.67 1.53
N LEU A 703 -4.82 3.74 0.76
CA LEU A 703 -4.29 3.99 -0.59
C LEU A 703 -5.35 4.25 -1.66
N ASP A 704 -6.63 3.95 -1.38
CA ASP A 704 -7.73 4.10 -2.34
C ASP A 704 -7.74 5.48 -3.03
N ARG A 705 -7.60 6.53 -2.22
CA ARG A 705 -7.56 7.93 -2.68
C ARG A 705 -6.33 8.28 -3.53
N GLN A 706 -5.24 7.53 -3.43
CA GLN A 706 -4.03 7.72 -4.25
C GLN A 706 -4.11 6.99 -5.59
N LEU A 707 -4.68 5.78 -5.61
CA LEU A 707 -4.71 4.93 -6.81
C LEU A 707 -5.73 5.39 -7.85
N ASN A 708 -6.85 5.97 -7.40
CA ASN A 708 -7.87 6.60 -8.25
C ASN A 708 -8.18 5.78 -9.52
N TYR A 709 -8.43 4.48 -9.35
CA TYR A 709 -8.88 3.62 -10.44
C TYR A 709 -10.34 3.96 -10.76
N GLN A 710 -10.56 4.97 -11.61
CA GLN A 710 -11.80 5.03 -12.38
C GLN A 710 -11.79 3.86 -13.35
N GLN A 711 -12.68 2.88 -13.14
CA GLN A 711 -12.68 1.62 -13.88
C GLN A 711 -13.81 1.59 -14.87
N VAL A 712 -13.52 1.33 -16.15
CA VAL A 712 -14.56 1.14 -17.16
C VAL A 712 -15.20 -0.23 -16.99
N ASP A 713 -16.50 -0.32 -16.67
CA ASP A 713 -17.27 -1.56 -16.80
C ASP A 713 -17.43 -1.89 -18.29
N LEU A 714 -16.73 -2.95 -18.72
CA LEU A 714 -16.72 -3.40 -20.10
C LEU A 714 -17.94 -4.25 -20.46
N ASN A 715 -18.76 -4.65 -19.49
CA ASN A 715 -20.03 -5.32 -19.74
C ASN A 715 -21.11 -4.31 -20.19
N ARG A 716 -20.92 -3.02 -19.94
CA ARG A 716 -21.79 -1.98 -20.48
C ARG A 716 -21.80 -1.98 -22.00
N ARG A 717 -22.95 -1.58 -22.53
CA ARG A 717 -23.17 -1.27 -23.95
C ARG A 717 -23.31 0.23 -24.09
N LEU A 718 -22.48 0.84 -24.92
CA LEU A 718 -22.66 2.26 -25.30
C LEU A 718 -23.98 2.49 -26.06
N ILE A 719 -24.45 1.47 -26.77
CA ILE A 719 -25.67 1.48 -27.59
C ILE A 719 -26.36 0.13 -27.37
N THR A 720 -27.66 0.14 -27.07
CA THR A 720 -28.41 -1.08 -26.67
C THR A 720 -28.34 -2.23 -27.68
N THR A 721 -28.27 -1.92 -28.97
CA THR A 721 -28.17 -2.88 -30.09
C THR A 721 -26.74 -3.32 -30.43
N ALA A 722 -25.72 -2.67 -29.86
CA ALA A 722 -24.31 -2.99 -30.09
C ALA A 722 -23.82 -4.14 -29.17
N PRO A 723 -22.67 -4.76 -29.49
CA PRO A 723 -21.91 -5.56 -28.53
C PRO A 723 -21.56 -4.77 -27.26
N THR A 724 -21.19 -5.48 -26.19
CA THR A 724 -20.55 -4.87 -25.01
C THR A 724 -19.14 -4.37 -25.35
N LEU A 725 -18.58 -3.46 -24.55
CA LEU A 725 -17.21 -3.00 -24.74
C LEU A 725 -16.20 -4.16 -24.69
N LEU A 726 -16.44 -5.17 -23.85
CA LEU A 726 -15.62 -6.38 -23.76
C LEU A 726 -15.72 -7.25 -25.03
N GLU A 727 -16.91 -7.39 -25.59
CA GLU A 727 -17.14 -8.08 -26.86
C GLU A 727 -16.42 -7.35 -28.02
N SER A 728 -16.47 -6.01 -28.06
CA SER A 728 -15.78 -5.15 -29.02
C SER A 728 -14.26 -5.22 -28.92
N LEU A 729 -13.70 -5.15 -27.71
CA LEU A 729 -12.26 -5.34 -27.45
C LEU A 729 -11.79 -6.70 -27.97
N ASN A 730 -12.53 -7.77 -27.67
CA ASN A 730 -12.26 -9.11 -28.18
C ASN A 730 -12.48 -9.26 -29.70
N GLN A 731 -12.98 -8.24 -30.41
CA GLN A 731 -12.98 -8.25 -31.87
C GLN A 731 -11.62 -7.88 -32.49
N ILE A 732 -10.68 -7.33 -31.73
CA ILE A 732 -9.40 -6.83 -32.23
C ILE A 732 -8.60 -7.92 -32.93
N SER A 733 -8.10 -7.61 -34.13
CA SER A 733 -7.43 -8.59 -34.99
C SER A 733 -6.19 -9.21 -34.36
N GLU A 734 -5.43 -8.41 -33.61
CA GLU A 734 -4.17 -8.80 -32.98
C GLU A 734 -4.38 -9.74 -31.78
N LEU A 735 -5.45 -9.53 -31.01
CA LEU A 735 -5.86 -10.45 -29.93
C LEU A 735 -6.32 -11.80 -30.52
N LYS A 736 -7.17 -11.76 -31.55
CA LYS A 736 -7.66 -12.96 -32.26
C LYS A 736 -6.53 -13.79 -32.88
N GLN A 737 -5.54 -13.14 -33.49
CA GLN A 737 -4.39 -13.82 -34.13
C GLN A 737 -3.52 -14.56 -33.12
N ASN A 738 -3.36 -14.01 -31.91
CA ASN A 738 -2.59 -14.63 -30.83
C ASN A 738 -3.44 -15.54 -29.92
N HIS A 739 -4.72 -15.75 -30.24
CA HIS A 739 -5.70 -16.46 -29.40
C HIS A 739 -5.85 -15.88 -27.98
N TRP A 740 -5.56 -14.59 -27.80
CA TRP A 740 -5.76 -13.89 -26.54
C TRP A 740 -7.21 -13.45 -26.42
N GLN A 741 -7.81 -13.71 -25.25
CA GLN A 741 -9.15 -13.30 -24.90
C GLN A 741 -9.11 -12.45 -23.64
N LEU A 742 -9.51 -11.19 -23.78
CA LEU A 742 -9.69 -10.26 -22.66
C LEU A 742 -10.92 -10.66 -21.84
N GLN A 743 -10.76 -10.61 -20.53
CA GLN A 743 -11.77 -10.82 -19.51
C GLN A 743 -11.68 -9.67 -18.49
N GLN A 744 -12.75 -9.45 -17.73
CA GLN A 744 -12.80 -8.47 -16.64
C GLN A 744 -13.19 -9.20 -15.35
N GLU A 745 -12.45 -8.95 -14.27
CA GLU A 745 -12.75 -9.44 -12.91
C GLU A 745 -13.75 -8.50 -12.21
N ASN A 746 -14.36 -8.93 -11.10
CA ASN A 746 -15.28 -8.07 -10.33
C ASN A 746 -14.61 -6.86 -9.64
N ASP A 747 -13.28 -6.80 -9.62
CA ASP A 747 -12.50 -5.63 -9.20
C ASP A 747 -12.16 -4.69 -10.38
N GLY A 748 -12.91 -4.84 -11.48
CA GLY A 748 -12.80 -4.10 -12.74
C GLY A 748 -11.45 -4.20 -13.47
N SER A 749 -10.49 -4.94 -12.93
CA SER A 749 -9.24 -5.25 -13.61
C SER A 749 -9.51 -6.10 -14.85
N ILE A 750 -8.71 -5.89 -15.90
CA ILE A 750 -8.83 -6.63 -17.15
C ILE A 750 -7.60 -7.50 -17.35
N TYR A 751 -7.80 -8.69 -17.90
CA TYR A 751 -6.71 -9.63 -18.12
C TYR A 751 -6.88 -10.47 -19.37
N PHE A 752 -5.76 -10.98 -19.86
CA PHE A 752 -5.71 -12.12 -20.79
C PHE A 752 -4.53 -13.02 -20.41
N ASN A 753 -4.55 -14.27 -20.86
CA ASN A 753 -3.46 -15.21 -20.59
C ASN A 753 -2.69 -15.46 -21.90
N ASP A 754 -1.37 -15.31 -21.88
CA ASP A 754 -0.50 -15.55 -23.05
C ASP A 754 0.02 -17.01 -23.15
N GLY A 755 -0.35 -17.85 -22.18
CA GLY A 755 0.08 -19.24 -22.04
C GLY A 755 1.25 -19.44 -21.08
N SER A 756 2.03 -18.39 -20.81
CA SER A 756 3.12 -18.38 -19.80
C SER A 756 2.74 -17.60 -18.54
N SER A 757 2.03 -16.49 -18.74
CA SER A 757 1.66 -15.49 -17.72
C SER A 757 0.26 -14.96 -17.99
N ARG A 758 -0.33 -14.29 -16.99
CA ARG A 758 -1.56 -13.49 -17.15
C ARG A 758 -1.17 -12.01 -17.17
N TRP A 759 -1.54 -11.29 -18.21
CA TRP A 759 -1.41 -9.83 -18.26
C TRP A 759 -2.52 -9.19 -17.44
N LEU A 760 -2.21 -8.16 -16.63
CA LEU A 760 -3.15 -7.55 -15.69
C LEU A 760 -3.14 -6.01 -15.82
N LEU A 761 -4.25 -5.45 -16.31
CA LEU A 761 -4.36 -4.05 -16.73
C LEU A 761 -5.59 -3.38 -16.12
N ASN A 762 -5.60 -2.06 -16.11
CA ASN A 762 -6.77 -1.23 -15.81
C ASN A 762 -6.98 -0.22 -16.94
N ILE A 763 -8.21 -0.13 -17.47
CA ILE A 763 -8.58 0.90 -18.45
C ILE A 763 -8.92 2.19 -17.70
N TYR A 764 -8.31 3.30 -18.12
CA TYR A 764 -8.48 4.62 -17.52
C TYR A 764 -8.97 5.69 -18.52
N SER A 765 -9.04 5.38 -19.81
CA SER A 765 -9.66 6.24 -20.82
C SER A 765 -10.26 5.42 -21.97
N LEU A 766 -11.44 5.85 -22.42
CA LEU A 766 -12.19 5.34 -23.57
C LEU A 766 -12.62 6.54 -24.42
N ARG A 767 -12.20 6.56 -25.69
CA ARG A 767 -12.51 7.63 -26.65
C ARG A 767 -13.06 7.09 -27.97
N VAL A 768 -13.89 7.90 -28.63
CA VAL A 768 -14.23 7.69 -30.04
C VAL A 768 -13.07 8.13 -30.92
N ASN A 769 -12.31 7.16 -31.44
CA ASN A 769 -11.19 7.37 -32.35
C ASN A 769 -11.51 6.76 -33.73
N ARG A 770 -11.90 7.61 -34.68
CA ARG A 770 -12.28 7.18 -36.03
C ARG A 770 -11.09 6.94 -36.98
N GLU A 771 -9.88 6.72 -36.48
CA GLU A 771 -8.76 6.24 -37.29
C GLU A 771 -8.90 4.73 -37.54
N GLN A 772 -8.65 4.29 -38.78
CA GLN A 772 -8.73 2.88 -39.17
C GLN A 772 -7.51 2.08 -38.67
N SER A 773 -7.42 1.87 -37.36
CA SER A 773 -6.38 1.04 -36.76
C SER A 773 -6.99 0.01 -35.81
N ASN A 774 -7.56 -1.06 -36.34
CA ASN A 774 -7.93 -2.23 -35.55
C ASN A 774 -6.65 -2.93 -35.06
N ARG A 775 -6.16 -2.58 -33.86
CA ARG A 775 -4.84 -2.98 -33.33
C ARG A 775 -4.79 -3.01 -31.81
N ALA A 776 -3.82 -3.73 -31.25
CA ALA A 776 -3.44 -3.67 -29.84
C ALA A 776 -1.96 -3.27 -29.73
N PHE A 777 -1.67 -2.15 -29.09
CA PHE A 777 -0.31 -1.66 -28.91
C PHE A 777 0.16 -1.89 -27.47
N PHE A 778 1.18 -2.72 -27.31
CA PHE A 778 1.81 -3.01 -26.02
C PHE A 778 3.17 -2.33 -25.95
N SER A 779 3.41 -1.54 -24.90
CA SER A 779 4.70 -0.91 -24.62
C SER A 779 5.04 -0.98 -23.13
N ARG A 780 6.26 -0.56 -22.77
CA ARG A 780 6.71 -0.48 -21.37
C ARG A 780 5.88 0.49 -20.53
N GLU A 781 5.46 1.61 -21.14
CA GLU A 781 4.88 2.75 -20.42
C GLU A 781 3.35 2.68 -20.41
N HIS A 782 2.73 2.17 -21.47
CA HIS A 782 1.28 2.13 -21.65
C HIS A 782 0.85 1.01 -22.61
N VAL A 783 -0.41 0.60 -22.50
CA VAL A 783 -1.09 -0.30 -23.43
C VAL A 783 -2.27 0.44 -24.06
N GLU A 784 -2.48 0.30 -25.37
CA GLU A 784 -3.64 0.86 -26.06
C GLU A 784 -4.36 -0.19 -26.89
N PHE A 785 -5.69 -0.14 -26.90
CA PHE A 785 -6.54 -0.98 -27.75
C PHE A 785 -7.37 -0.08 -28.64
N ILE A 786 -7.42 -0.38 -29.94
CA ILE A 786 -8.31 0.33 -30.87
C ILE A 786 -9.14 -0.72 -31.61
N THR A 787 -10.46 -0.66 -31.41
CA THR A 787 -11.41 -1.68 -31.90
C THR A 787 -11.84 -1.45 -33.36
N PRO A 788 -12.43 -2.45 -34.04
CA PRO A 788 -12.86 -2.32 -35.43
C PRO A 788 -13.84 -1.16 -35.70
N GLU A 789 -14.68 -0.81 -34.73
CA GLU A 789 -15.66 0.28 -34.78
C GLU A 789 -15.12 1.64 -34.30
N GLY A 790 -13.81 1.74 -34.02
CA GLY A 790 -13.16 3.02 -33.70
C GLY A 790 -13.32 3.48 -32.25
N LEU A 791 -13.31 2.53 -31.29
CA LEU A 791 -13.11 2.86 -29.88
C LEU A 791 -11.64 2.72 -29.50
N HIS A 792 -11.07 3.76 -28.91
CA HIS A 792 -9.69 3.78 -28.40
C HIS A 792 -9.70 3.74 -26.89
N PHE A 793 -9.23 2.62 -26.35
CA PHE A 793 -9.04 2.41 -24.93
C PHE A 793 -7.56 2.60 -24.60
N LYS A 794 -7.28 3.29 -23.50
CA LYS A 794 -5.94 3.34 -22.90
C LYS A 794 -5.95 2.58 -21.58
N ALA A 795 -4.95 1.73 -21.42
CA ALA A 795 -4.77 0.90 -20.24
C ALA A 795 -3.40 1.13 -19.59
N ARG A 796 -3.42 1.11 -18.26
CA ARG A 796 -2.28 1.16 -17.36
C ARG A 796 -2.10 -0.18 -16.65
N ARG A 797 -0.97 -0.35 -15.97
CA ARG A 797 -0.77 -1.50 -15.06
C ARG A 797 -1.84 -1.48 -13.97
N TYR A 798 -2.30 -2.65 -13.58
CA TYR A 798 -3.14 -2.80 -12.40
C TYR A 798 -2.32 -3.39 -11.25
N PHE A 799 -2.34 -2.72 -10.10
CA PHE A 799 -1.74 -3.22 -8.89
C PHE A 799 -2.79 -4.00 -8.10
N ALA A 800 -2.59 -5.30 -7.96
CA ALA A 800 -3.68 -6.20 -7.59
C ALA A 800 -3.97 -6.28 -6.09
N ALA A 801 -2.98 -6.02 -5.24
CA ALA A 801 -3.10 -6.15 -3.79
C ALA A 801 -2.43 -4.99 -3.03
N PRO A 802 -2.86 -3.73 -3.28
CA PRO A 802 -2.30 -2.55 -2.62
C PRO A 802 -2.45 -2.59 -1.10
N CYS A 803 -3.57 -3.11 -0.60
CA CYS A 803 -3.84 -3.18 0.83
C CYS A 803 -2.89 -4.14 1.56
N THR A 804 -2.58 -5.30 0.95
CA THR A 804 -1.59 -6.25 1.48
C THR A 804 -0.22 -5.61 1.60
N LEU A 805 0.20 -4.81 0.62
CA LEU A 805 1.46 -4.05 0.72
C LEU A 805 1.39 -2.93 1.77
N GLN A 806 0.29 -2.19 1.87
CA GLN A 806 0.13 -1.15 2.90
C GLN A 806 0.24 -1.74 4.31
N GLN A 807 -0.47 -2.83 4.58
CA GLN A 807 -0.43 -3.50 5.87
C GLN A 807 1.00 -3.89 6.27
N ILE A 808 1.72 -4.59 5.38
CA ILE A 808 3.12 -5.00 5.59
C ILE A 808 4.04 -3.79 5.87
N VAL A 809 3.84 -2.67 5.19
CA VAL A 809 4.65 -1.45 5.37
C VAL A 809 4.30 -0.72 6.68
N THR A 810 3.02 -0.68 7.07
CA THR A 810 2.56 -0.04 8.31
C THR A 810 2.95 -0.84 9.55
N GLU A 811 2.80 -2.16 9.55
CA GLU A 811 3.19 -3.05 10.66
C GLU A 811 4.70 -3.01 10.96
N ALA A 812 5.52 -2.66 9.97
CA ALA A 812 6.97 -2.62 10.11
C ALA A 812 7.51 -1.32 10.76
N GLU A 813 6.69 -0.29 10.99
CA GLU A 813 7.03 1.03 11.58
C GLU A 813 8.23 1.81 10.95
N VAL A 814 8.83 1.33 9.85
CA VAL A 814 10.02 1.93 9.22
C VAL A 814 9.72 3.00 8.17
N ALA A 815 8.48 3.09 7.71
CA ALA A 815 8.05 4.04 6.69
C ALA A 815 7.26 5.21 7.29
N THR A 816 7.55 6.42 6.81
CA THR A 816 6.78 7.63 7.12
C THR A 816 5.60 7.83 6.19
N GLU A 817 5.72 7.39 4.94
CA GLU A 817 4.66 7.48 3.93
C GLU A 817 4.80 6.34 2.92
N LEU A 818 3.66 5.95 2.34
CA LEU A 818 3.57 5.00 1.24
C LEU A 818 2.77 5.68 0.13
N ASN A 819 3.36 5.77 -1.05
CA ASN A 819 2.94 6.63 -2.14
C ASN A 819 2.82 5.82 -3.45
N PHE A 820 1.73 6.02 -4.19
CA PHE A 820 1.50 5.42 -5.50
C PHE A 820 1.13 6.48 -6.54
N ASN A 821 1.31 6.14 -7.82
CA ASN A 821 0.84 6.97 -8.92
C ASN A 821 0.16 6.17 -10.04
N ASP A 822 -0.43 6.90 -10.99
CA ASP A 822 -1.19 6.34 -12.11
C ASP A 822 -0.39 5.44 -13.05
N SER A 823 0.95 5.48 -13.03
CA SER A 823 1.81 4.59 -13.86
C SER A 823 2.11 3.25 -13.19
N GLY A 824 1.64 3.02 -11.95
CA GLY A 824 1.98 1.84 -11.14
C GLY A 824 3.36 1.92 -10.49
N LEU A 825 3.89 3.14 -10.31
CA LEU A 825 5.08 3.38 -9.50
C LEU A 825 4.68 3.28 -8.02
N ILE A 826 5.55 2.67 -7.22
CA ILE A 826 5.47 2.54 -5.77
C ILE A 826 6.65 3.32 -5.18
N GLN A 827 6.38 4.19 -4.22
CA GLN A 827 7.37 4.89 -3.41
C GLN A 827 7.11 4.62 -1.92
N ILE A 828 8.14 4.22 -1.18
CA ILE A 828 8.07 3.97 0.26
C ILE A 828 9.08 4.87 0.95
N ASP A 829 8.61 5.94 1.59
CA ASP A 829 9.45 6.94 2.24
C ASP A 829 9.85 6.45 3.63
N LEU A 830 11.16 6.37 3.90
CA LEU A 830 11.70 5.82 5.15
C LEU A 830 12.03 6.92 6.15
N THR A 831 11.95 6.60 7.44
CA THR A 831 12.24 7.51 8.58
C THR A 831 13.63 8.16 8.55
N ASN A 832 14.57 7.64 7.76
CA ASN A 832 15.94 8.15 7.62
C ASN A 832 16.14 9.14 6.44
N GLY A 833 15.09 9.52 5.70
CA GLY A 833 15.16 10.44 4.55
C GLY A 833 15.64 9.83 3.23
N THR A 834 15.69 8.50 3.15
CA THR A 834 15.81 7.69 1.92
C THR A 834 14.42 7.17 1.55
N TRP A 835 14.16 6.86 0.28
CA TRP A 835 12.96 6.09 -0.11
C TRP A 835 13.31 4.85 -0.92
N LEU A 836 12.39 3.90 -0.95
CA LEU A 836 12.41 2.77 -1.87
C LEU A 836 11.48 3.06 -3.04
N GLN A 837 11.87 2.66 -4.25
CA GLN A 837 11.09 2.88 -5.47
C GLN A 837 11.00 1.61 -6.31
N ALA A 838 9.78 1.18 -6.62
CA ALA A 838 9.49 -0.01 -7.42
C ALA A 838 8.43 0.27 -8.49
N GLN A 839 8.37 -0.57 -9.52
CA GLN A 839 7.37 -0.53 -10.58
C GLN A 839 6.62 -1.86 -10.60
N VAL A 840 5.29 -1.81 -10.50
CA VAL A 840 4.44 -3.00 -10.66
C VAL A 840 4.61 -3.58 -12.07
N ASP A 841 4.73 -4.90 -12.20
CA ASP A 841 4.81 -5.54 -13.52
C ASP A 841 3.44 -5.66 -14.22
N TRP A 842 3.47 -5.66 -15.55
CA TRP A 842 2.31 -5.89 -16.43
C TRP A 842 1.76 -7.32 -16.31
N THR A 843 2.55 -8.28 -15.82
CA THR A 843 2.18 -9.69 -15.77
C THR A 843 2.17 -10.24 -14.36
N ILE A 844 1.33 -11.26 -14.17
CA ILE A 844 1.30 -12.09 -12.98
C ILE A 844 1.47 -13.55 -13.39
N LYS A 845 2.15 -14.32 -12.55
CA LYS A 845 2.45 -15.74 -12.76
C LYS A 845 1.79 -16.55 -11.64
N PRO A 846 1.35 -17.80 -11.85
CA PRO A 846 0.79 -18.61 -10.76
C PRO A 846 1.78 -18.72 -9.61
N ALA A 847 1.33 -18.52 -8.37
CA ALA A 847 2.21 -18.58 -7.21
C ALA A 847 2.89 -19.96 -7.10
N PRO A 848 4.20 -20.03 -6.82
CA PRO A 848 4.89 -21.26 -6.50
C PRO A 848 4.14 -22.08 -5.45
N LYS A 849 4.00 -23.40 -5.69
CA LYS A 849 3.22 -24.29 -4.82
C LYS A 849 3.68 -24.19 -3.36
N GLY A 850 2.73 -23.95 -2.46
CA GLY A 850 2.99 -23.89 -1.01
C GLY A 850 3.51 -22.55 -0.51
N GLN A 851 3.55 -21.51 -1.35
CA GLN A 851 3.55 -20.13 -0.88
C GLN A 851 2.11 -19.67 -0.57
N ASN A 852 1.99 -18.64 0.25
CA ASN A 852 0.75 -18.02 0.71
C ASN A 852 0.70 -16.56 0.22
N GLU A 853 -0.37 -15.83 0.51
CA GLU A 853 -0.38 -14.36 0.36
C GLU A 853 0.79 -13.70 1.14
N GLY A 854 1.29 -12.56 0.66
CA GLY A 854 2.33 -11.76 1.29
C GLY A 854 3.42 -11.29 0.31
N LEU A 855 4.40 -10.54 0.82
CA LEU A 855 5.54 -10.03 0.04
C LEU A 855 6.72 -11.00 0.12
N TYR A 856 7.20 -11.49 -1.02
CA TYR A 856 8.28 -12.47 -1.13
C TYR A 856 9.51 -11.88 -1.79
N VAL A 857 10.69 -12.27 -1.29
CA VAL A 857 11.97 -11.98 -1.93
C VAL A 857 12.49 -13.21 -2.65
N THR A 858 12.81 -13.02 -3.93
CA THR A 858 13.67 -13.91 -4.73
C THR A 858 15.02 -13.22 -4.96
N TYR A 859 15.96 -13.87 -5.65
CA TYR A 859 17.23 -13.27 -6.03
C TYR A 859 17.33 -13.08 -7.54
N SER A 860 17.98 -12.00 -7.97
CA SER A 860 18.21 -11.72 -9.38
C SER A 860 19.01 -12.86 -10.03
N PRO A 861 18.59 -13.35 -11.22
CA PRO A 861 19.38 -14.32 -11.99
C PRO A 861 20.59 -13.67 -12.69
N TYR A 862 20.77 -12.36 -12.55
CA TYR A 862 21.78 -11.58 -13.27
C TYR A 862 22.94 -11.12 -12.37
N VAL A 863 22.63 -10.85 -11.09
CA VAL A 863 23.51 -10.24 -10.09
C VAL A 863 23.35 -11.03 -8.80
N SER A 864 24.45 -11.51 -8.23
CA SER A 864 24.40 -12.40 -7.06
C SER A 864 23.92 -11.66 -5.81
N GLY A 865 23.11 -12.32 -4.98
CA GLY A 865 22.65 -11.79 -3.69
C GLY A 865 21.64 -10.64 -3.75
N LEU A 866 21.38 -10.06 -4.94
CA LEU A 866 20.47 -8.92 -5.10
C LEU A 866 18.99 -9.36 -4.98
N PRO A 867 18.21 -8.82 -4.04
CA PRO A 867 16.80 -9.18 -3.88
C PRO A 867 15.93 -8.66 -5.02
N VAL A 868 14.89 -9.42 -5.36
CA VAL A 868 13.80 -9.03 -6.26
C VAL A 868 12.48 -9.36 -5.58
N ALA A 869 11.65 -8.34 -5.37
CA ALA A 869 10.40 -8.43 -4.63
C ALA A 869 9.22 -8.87 -5.50
N HIS A 870 8.37 -9.75 -4.96
CA HIS A 870 7.14 -10.23 -5.58
C HIS A 870 6.01 -10.19 -4.56
N LEU A 871 4.85 -9.67 -4.93
CA LEU A 871 3.65 -9.74 -4.10
C LEU A 871 2.82 -10.96 -4.51
N ILE A 872 2.52 -11.84 -3.56
CA ILE A 872 1.61 -12.96 -3.75
C ILE A 872 0.27 -12.62 -3.11
N TYR A 873 -0.82 -12.91 -3.81
CA TYR A 873 -2.19 -12.59 -3.39
C TYR A 873 -3.20 -13.57 -4.01
N PRO A 874 -4.37 -13.79 -3.40
CA PRO A 874 -5.44 -14.60 -3.97
C PRO A 874 -6.23 -13.81 -5.03
N ASP A 875 -6.63 -14.48 -6.11
CA ASP A 875 -7.79 -14.04 -6.89
C ASP A 875 -9.11 -14.42 -6.21
N GLN A 876 -10.22 -14.11 -6.87
CA GLN A 876 -11.58 -14.31 -6.36
C GLN A 876 -11.95 -15.80 -6.18
N ASP A 877 -11.25 -16.71 -6.86
CA ASP A 877 -11.36 -18.16 -6.72
C ASP A 877 -10.39 -18.72 -5.64
N ASN A 878 -9.75 -17.85 -4.84
CA ASN A 878 -8.66 -18.17 -3.91
C ASN A 878 -7.42 -18.80 -4.56
N LYS A 879 -7.23 -18.63 -5.87
CA LYS A 879 -6.02 -19.07 -6.55
C LYS A 879 -4.94 -18.01 -6.37
N LEU A 880 -3.81 -18.43 -5.81
CA LEU A 880 -2.69 -17.54 -5.55
C LEU A 880 -1.93 -17.19 -6.84
N TRP A 881 -1.73 -15.90 -7.06
CA TRP A 881 -0.91 -15.32 -8.12
C TRP A 881 0.25 -14.53 -7.52
N MET A 882 1.31 -14.37 -8.31
CA MET A 882 2.53 -13.66 -7.96
C MET A 882 2.75 -12.53 -8.97
N GLN A 883 2.72 -11.28 -8.50
CA GLN A 883 3.02 -10.07 -9.27
C GLN A 883 4.40 -9.55 -8.89
N LEU A 884 5.23 -9.30 -9.90
CA LEU A 884 6.60 -8.80 -9.71
C LEU A 884 6.58 -7.28 -9.42
N LEU A 885 7.37 -6.86 -8.42
CA LEU A 885 7.64 -5.46 -8.10
C LEU A 885 9.07 -5.14 -8.57
N SER A 886 9.22 -4.75 -9.83
CA SER A 886 10.53 -4.51 -10.46
C SER A 886 11.25 -3.31 -9.83
N PRO A 887 12.58 -3.34 -9.67
CA PRO A 887 13.38 -2.12 -9.59
C PRO A 887 13.16 -1.26 -10.84
N THR A 888 13.25 0.07 -10.71
CA THR A 888 13.01 1.00 -11.82
C THR A 888 13.87 2.27 -11.67
N LEU A 889 14.01 3.06 -12.72
CA LEU A 889 14.78 4.31 -12.69
C LEU A 889 14.14 5.31 -11.71
N ALA A 890 14.97 6.00 -10.91
CA ALA A 890 14.52 7.04 -9.98
C ALA A 890 13.68 8.13 -10.67
N ASP A 891 14.16 8.60 -11.83
CA ASP A 891 13.41 9.51 -12.72
C ASP A 891 13.68 9.11 -14.18
N SER A 892 12.77 8.34 -14.76
CA SER A 892 12.88 7.86 -16.15
C SER A 892 12.86 9.00 -17.16
N SER A 893 12.12 10.08 -16.90
CA SER A 893 11.99 11.22 -17.81
C SER A 893 13.30 11.99 -17.92
N LEU A 894 13.95 12.30 -16.79
CA LEU A 894 15.26 12.95 -16.78
C LEU A 894 16.38 12.06 -17.32
N PHE A 895 16.29 10.75 -17.08
CA PHE A 895 17.25 9.77 -17.61
C PHE A 895 17.18 9.70 -19.14
N TYR A 896 15.98 9.49 -19.70
CA TYR A 896 15.78 9.40 -21.16
C TYR A 896 16.10 10.72 -21.87
N ALA A 897 15.89 11.87 -21.22
CA ALA A 897 16.24 13.18 -21.77
C ALA A 897 17.77 13.37 -21.99
N GLN A 898 18.61 12.62 -21.27
CA GLN A 898 20.08 12.73 -21.35
C GLN A 898 20.72 11.56 -22.11
N ILE A 899 20.18 10.33 -21.97
CA ILE A 899 20.72 9.12 -22.62
C ILE A 899 20.07 8.85 -24.00
N GLY A 900 18.83 9.31 -24.21
CA GLY A 900 18.01 8.92 -25.34
C GLY A 900 17.36 7.53 -25.16
N GLN A 901 16.62 7.09 -26.19
CA GLN A 901 15.78 5.88 -26.12
C GLN A 901 16.53 4.56 -26.45
N ALA A 902 17.84 4.61 -26.70
CA ALA A 902 18.64 3.46 -27.08
C ALA A 902 19.09 2.62 -25.86
N ILE A 903 18.11 2.16 -25.08
CA ILE A 903 18.31 1.36 -23.87
C ILE A 903 17.53 0.04 -23.94
N THR A 904 17.95 -0.95 -23.17
CA THR A 904 17.16 -2.15 -22.91
C THR A 904 17.06 -2.37 -21.41
N MET A 905 15.85 -2.43 -20.87
CA MET A 905 15.57 -2.92 -19.52
C MET A 905 14.67 -4.16 -19.58
N ASP A 906 14.66 -5.06 -18.61
CA ASP A 906 13.69 -6.17 -18.54
C ASP A 906 12.78 -6.10 -17.30
N GLU A 907 11.93 -7.11 -17.13
CA GLU A 907 10.96 -7.19 -16.01
C GLU A 907 11.63 -7.30 -14.63
N LEU A 908 12.91 -7.70 -14.56
CA LEU A 908 13.67 -7.88 -13.32
C LEU A 908 14.57 -6.67 -12.99
N GLY A 909 14.36 -5.53 -13.67
CA GLY A 909 15.15 -4.32 -13.48
C GLY A 909 16.58 -4.38 -14.03
N PHE A 910 16.95 -5.41 -14.83
CA PHE A 910 18.24 -5.41 -15.51
C PHE A 910 18.21 -4.40 -16.65
N ILE A 911 19.07 -3.39 -16.59
CA ILE A 911 19.18 -2.30 -17.56
C ILE A 911 20.54 -2.33 -18.26
N ARG A 912 20.54 -1.97 -19.55
CA ARG A 912 21.74 -1.80 -20.38
C ARG A 912 21.59 -0.58 -21.28
N PHE A 913 22.61 0.29 -21.28
CA PHE A 913 22.62 1.56 -22.01
C PHE A 913 24.05 2.05 -22.25
N SER A 914 24.22 3.01 -23.16
CA SER A 914 25.52 3.66 -23.40
C SER A 914 25.49 5.13 -23.00
N PHE A 915 26.50 5.59 -22.28
CA PHE A 915 26.65 6.99 -21.85
C PHE A 915 28.11 7.43 -22.00
N ASN A 916 28.34 8.61 -22.60
CA ASN A 916 29.69 9.15 -22.90
C ASN A 916 30.67 8.16 -23.59
N GLY A 917 30.13 7.24 -24.40
CA GLY A 917 30.92 6.22 -25.11
C GLY A 917 31.23 4.95 -24.30
N GLN A 918 30.85 4.90 -23.02
CA GLN A 918 30.94 3.71 -22.17
C GLN A 918 29.60 2.95 -22.15
N LEU A 919 29.67 1.61 -22.17
CA LEU A 919 28.52 0.74 -21.98
C LEU A 919 28.36 0.46 -20.47
N TYR A 920 27.13 0.62 -19.98
CA TYR A 920 26.72 0.22 -18.63
C TYR A 920 25.69 -0.89 -18.76
N GLN A 921 25.79 -1.88 -17.88
CA GLN A 921 24.84 -2.98 -17.75
C GLN A 921 24.82 -3.47 -16.30
N GLY A 922 23.65 -3.82 -15.80
CA GLY A 922 23.47 -4.13 -14.38
C GLY A 922 22.01 -4.19 -13.98
N VAL A 923 21.73 -4.32 -12.68
CA VAL A 923 20.37 -4.27 -12.12
C VAL A 923 20.25 -3.04 -11.21
N LEU A 924 19.14 -2.31 -11.32
CA LEU A 924 18.91 -1.10 -10.52
C LEU A 924 18.62 -1.45 -9.05
N ASP A 925 19.08 -0.60 -8.14
CA ASP A 925 18.69 -0.62 -6.73
C ASP A 925 17.27 -0.04 -6.56
N TYR A 926 16.51 -0.58 -5.60
CA TYR A 926 15.27 0.04 -5.14
C TYR A 926 15.54 1.33 -4.35
N SER A 927 16.71 1.47 -3.73
CA SER A 927 17.04 2.63 -2.90
C SER A 927 17.31 3.90 -3.70
N ILE A 928 16.56 4.97 -3.40
CA ILE A 928 16.79 6.31 -3.92
C ILE A 928 17.15 7.26 -2.78
N LYS A 929 18.24 8.02 -2.94
CA LYS A 929 18.70 9.02 -1.97
C LYS A 929 18.59 10.43 -2.52
N SER A 930 18.12 11.38 -1.70
CA SER A 930 18.12 12.80 -2.06
C SER A 930 19.51 13.43 -1.89
N SER A 931 19.85 14.37 -2.77
CA SER A 931 21.06 15.17 -2.68
C SER A 931 20.89 16.51 -3.40
N ARG A 932 21.95 17.32 -3.50
CA ARG A 932 21.86 18.61 -4.18
C ARG A 932 21.65 18.41 -5.70
N PRO A 933 20.70 19.12 -6.33
CA PRO A 933 20.52 19.10 -7.78
C PRO A 933 21.81 19.39 -8.55
N ILE A 934 21.94 18.76 -9.71
CA ILE A 934 23.08 18.92 -10.63
C ILE A 934 22.59 19.25 -12.05
N SER A 935 23.42 19.88 -12.87
CA SER A 935 22.99 20.39 -14.18
C SER A 935 22.74 19.31 -15.24
N GLN A 936 23.36 18.13 -15.10
CA GLN A 936 23.31 17.03 -16.07
C GLN A 936 23.45 15.69 -15.33
N LEU A 937 22.99 14.60 -15.96
CA LEU A 937 23.18 13.24 -15.45
C LEU A 937 24.67 12.94 -15.27
N ARG A 938 25.06 12.36 -14.13
CA ARG A 938 26.42 11.87 -13.88
C ARG A 938 26.38 10.42 -13.44
N ILE A 939 27.34 9.62 -13.88
CA ILE A 939 27.49 8.22 -13.49
C ILE A 939 28.92 8.02 -13.02
N ASP A 940 29.09 7.76 -11.74
CA ASP A 940 30.39 7.50 -11.13
C ASP A 940 30.55 6.00 -10.89
N THR A 941 31.74 5.44 -11.13
CA THR A 941 32.04 4.05 -10.71
C THR A 941 32.33 4.03 -9.22
N ILE A 942 31.72 3.09 -8.51
CA ILE A 942 31.91 2.88 -7.07
C ILE A 942 32.55 1.51 -6.82
N ASN A 943 32.92 1.25 -5.56
CA ASN A 943 33.35 -0.09 -5.17
C ASN A 943 32.19 -1.08 -5.35
N ASP A 944 32.52 -2.34 -5.62
CA ASP A 944 31.61 -3.50 -5.50
C ASP A 944 30.84 -3.45 -4.16
N VAL A 945 29.54 -3.14 -4.19
CA VAL A 945 28.70 -2.96 -2.98
C VAL A 945 27.97 -4.25 -2.62
N ASN A 946 27.73 -5.13 -3.59
CA ASN A 946 27.09 -6.44 -3.42
C ASN A 946 28.08 -7.61 -3.29
N LEU A 947 29.38 -7.35 -3.47
CA LEU A 947 30.49 -8.29 -3.33
C LEU A 947 30.42 -9.49 -4.30
N ASP A 948 30.01 -9.24 -5.55
CA ASP A 948 29.94 -10.28 -6.59
C ASP A 948 31.16 -10.37 -7.52
N GLY A 949 32.15 -9.50 -7.30
CA GLY A 949 33.38 -9.39 -8.09
C GLY A 949 33.27 -8.43 -9.27
N LYS A 950 32.22 -7.61 -9.36
CA LYS A 950 32.00 -6.59 -10.39
C LYS A 950 32.05 -5.18 -9.81
N ALA A 951 32.34 -4.20 -10.66
CA ALA A 951 32.29 -2.80 -10.28
C ALA A 951 30.85 -2.27 -10.44
N ASP A 952 30.35 -1.63 -9.39
CA ASP A 952 29.04 -0.99 -9.35
C ASP A 952 29.10 0.48 -9.81
N PHE A 953 27.94 1.07 -10.06
CA PHE A 953 27.81 2.46 -10.50
C PHE A 953 26.81 3.24 -9.66
N LEU A 954 27.09 4.51 -9.41
CA LEU A 954 26.17 5.46 -8.77
C LEU A 954 25.70 6.48 -9.80
N ILE A 955 24.40 6.46 -10.07
CA ILE A 955 23.71 7.37 -10.99
C ILE A 955 23.24 8.58 -10.19
N TYR A 956 23.63 9.78 -10.63
CA TYR A 956 23.16 11.07 -10.12
C TYR A 956 22.24 11.72 -11.14
N TYR A 957 21.00 11.98 -10.74
CA TYR A 957 19.97 12.59 -11.58
C TYR A 957 19.98 14.13 -11.44
N PRO A 958 19.58 14.89 -12.48
CA PRO A 958 19.60 16.36 -12.42
C PRO A 958 18.78 16.97 -11.28
N ASN A 959 17.66 16.33 -10.90
CA ASN A 959 16.81 16.72 -9.78
C ASN A 959 17.46 16.52 -8.39
N GLY A 960 18.65 15.90 -8.32
CA GLY A 960 19.39 15.62 -7.10
C GLY A 960 19.22 14.20 -6.57
N MET A 961 18.38 13.35 -7.18
CA MET A 961 18.26 11.94 -6.81
C MET A 961 19.56 11.16 -7.08
N GLN A 962 19.81 10.13 -6.29
CA GLN A 962 20.93 9.20 -6.45
C GLN A 962 20.42 7.75 -6.38
N GLN A 963 20.93 6.88 -7.24
CA GLN A 963 20.54 5.46 -7.32
C GLN A 963 21.74 4.58 -7.70
N VAL A 964 21.86 3.41 -7.08
CA VAL A 964 22.89 2.42 -7.44
C VAL A 964 22.43 1.54 -8.61
N LEU A 965 23.39 1.18 -9.46
CA LEU A 965 23.28 0.18 -10.52
C LEU A 965 24.33 -0.90 -10.25
N PHE A 966 23.88 -2.10 -9.87
CA PHE A 966 24.75 -3.23 -9.56
C PHE A 966 25.30 -3.86 -10.84
N GLY A 967 26.63 -3.96 -10.96
CA GLY A 967 27.33 -4.29 -12.20
C GLY A 967 27.18 -5.74 -12.68
N ARG A 968 27.54 -6.01 -13.95
CA ARG A 968 27.57 -7.38 -14.51
C ARG A 968 28.63 -7.59 -15.59
#